data_AF-A0A921E3X9-F1
#
_entry.id   AF-A0A921E3X9-F1
#
_cell.length_a   1.000
_cell.length_b   1.000
_cell.length_c   1.000
_cell.angle_alpha   90.00
_cell.angle_beta   90.00
_cell.angle_gamma   90.00
#
_symmetry.space_group_name_H-M   'P 1'
#
loop_
_entity.id
_entity.type
_entity.pdbx_description
1 polymer ?
#
loop_
_entity_poly.entity_id
_entity_poly.type
_entity_poly.pdbx_seq_one_letter_code
_entity_poly.pdbx_strand_id
1 'polypeptide(L)'
;MADVTFSQSTLSGYSGLAAALQWGPDGRLYVAERFGSIKALTVSQNSSGYVVTATESIDLILNIPNHDDDGALNASLKERQVTGILVTGTAQNPVLYVTSSDPRIGAGNGGEDTNLDTNSSIISRLTFDSAANSWKKVDLVRGLPRSEENHSANGMAISPDGKTLYVAVGGNTNAGAPSNNFAGLPEFAYAAAILKVDLTAIDAMTLKNPNGLNPYLYDLPTLDDPYRPNNGTAGNENPDGSDVSGPFGGRDGFNMAKITADSPVQVYSPGYRNAYDVLLTSDGKMFTYDNGANNGWGGRPSDAAGNVVTSPNQIPLNTPDQDGGTKRLNYDQLHQITEEGYYGGHPNLVRAVGSAAGLLLSPGAGVTGATFLPQGSAGLPADFNSVIPAGTADPRQGVFYEGGIDDGALDTGQGSLNGLAEYTASTTWATANGGTTSIKGAILVTDLAGYLHIIPRNASGGVDTTTGSAGQIVAAGKQVVPMGGGSPLGIDAVGDGKPFAGTIWVTALADGNIKVLTPGPTNPQNLDLDGDGINNTLDPFALDPDNGTAGSDIISGGKTVVFNFESGSIPGTFGGSGLTGAMINGLDPFLDGGLYTSANIIAGGAGGVIQLKNVQEGDLTEGNNTLKDALQAGVTFDDSVATANVTLTMANWIPNATSDGGFPAAGLQIGTGDQDNFIKLVLGGRGESASGKYTSAIFETSMENLGVAQSVSVTNNALLSAANASWVQLRLAVNLETNTVTPLWRFGTGAVSSATDPNSAFTVGSSMTVPNGSALLKAIQGDYTVGGKPSGMAVGLLATSNDGAPFTADFDGITITTTAKSGTTNPVVAAINAGGGALSQDGISFSADQYFTGGGAFADATGGNGLQPAFTNTVYQTERYGNFSYAIPVASTTQAYTVELRFGELWWSNPGQRVFDVTLEGQTILNDLDILAQTGNINTPYTYVSGPITAGANGTLDLQFFNGIDNAKLSGIVVRQASQGGGVDTTKPTVGPFTIQAPVAGDASASVTVVYNDASGINLASISAADIAVNGPAAVGAITLQSKTSTSATSATATYIVAAPVGGWTNGQYTATVKAGEVTDASPAANANLAASQLFSVQTSSAGAVVAAINAGGTALTQDGISFTADQYFTGGATFADGTGGNGLQSAFTGTVYQTERYGNFSYAIPVASTTQAYTVELRFGELWWS
;
A
#
# COMPACT_ATOMS: atom_id res chain seq x y z
N MET A 1 2.28 -10.53 7.13
CA MET A 1 1.26 -11.04 8.08
C MET A 1 0.15 -11.63 7.25
N ALA A 2 -0.50 -12.73 7.64
CA ALA A 2 -1.65 -13.22 6.86
C ALA A 2 -2.84 -12.26 6.99
N ASP A 3 -3.65 -12.13 5.94
CA ASP A 3 -4.78 -11.20 5.88
C ASP A 3 -5.84 -11.55 6.93
N VAL A 4 -6.22 -10.58 7.76
CA VAL A 4 -7.36 -10.73 8.66
C VAL A 4 -8.64 -10.28 7.98
N THR A 5 -9.72 -11.03 8.19
CA THR A 5 -10.99 -10.85 7.46
C THR A 5 -12.14 -10.54 8.42
N PHE A 6 -12.99 -9.59 8.00
CA PHE A 6 -14.14 -9.15 8.78
C PHE A 6 -15.42 -9.12 7.96
N SER A 7 -16.44 -9.81 8.44
CA SER A 7 -17.80 -9.63 7.99
C SER A 7 -18.34 -8.27 8.45
N GLN A 8 -19.03 -7.55 7.58
CA GLN A 8 -19.56 -6.22 7.89
C GLN A 8 -21.08 -6.24 8.01
N SER A 9 -21.59 -5.49 8.98
CA SER A 9 -23.03 -5.27 9.17
C SER A 9 -23.29 -3.86 9.71
N THR A 10 -24.53 -3.39 9.61
CA THR A 10 -24.96 -2.12 10.21
C THR A 10 -25.77 -2.41 11.47
N LEU A 11 -25.55 -1.63 12.54
CA LEU A 11 -26.34 -1.73 13.76
C LEU A 11 -27.80 -1.35 13.48
N SER A 12 -28.70 -2.33 13.55
CA SER A 12 -30.13 -2.12 13.35
C SER A 12 -30.76 -1.42 14.56
N GLY A 13 -31.67 -0.47 14.31
CA GLY A 13 -32.39 0.26 15.36
C GLY A 13 -31.65 1.50 15.92
N TYR A 14 -30.49 1.84 15.35
CA TYR A 14 -29.83 3.14 15.57
C TYR A 14 -29.86 3.98 14.30
N SER A 15 -30.07 5.29 14.46
CA SER A 15 -29.92 6.30 13.42
C SER A 15 -29.57 7.62 14.10
N GLY A 16 -28.47 8.24 13.67
CA GLY A 16 -27.99 9.50 14.26
C GLY A 16 -26.60 9.85 13.79
N LEU A 17 -26.20 11.12 13.97
CA LEU A 17 -24.88 11.64 13.60
C LEU A 17 -23.86 11.31 14.70
N ALA A 18 -23.50 10.03 14.83
CA ALA A 18 -22.52 9.58 15.83
C ALA A 18 -21.12 10.12 15.52
N ALA A 19 -20.51 10.83 16.47
CA ALA A 19 -19.13 11.32 16.37
C ALA A 19 -18.16 10.38 17.10
N ALA A 20 -18.55 9.87 18.26
CA ALA A 20 -17.74 8.94 19.06
C ALA A 20 -18.61 7.85 19.70
N LEU A 21 -18.01 6.70 20.02
CA LEU A 21 -18.67 5.61 20.74
C LEU A 21 -17.69 4.86 21.65
N GLN A 22 -18.21 4.22 22.69
CA GLN A 22 -17.44 3.26 23.49
C GLN A 22 -18.35 2.31 24.28
N TRP A 23 -17.93 1.06 24.42
CA TRP A 23 -18.58 0.07 25.27
C TRP A 23 -18.29 0.30 26.75
N GLY A 24 -19.35 0.41 27.55
CA GLY A 24 -19.24 0.60 28.98
C GLY A 24 -19.09 -0.68 29.79
N PRO A 25 -18.70 -0.55 31.08
CA PRO A 25 -18.55 -1.69 31.99
C PRO A 25 -19.87 -2.38 32.34
N ASP A 26 -21.02 -1.76 32.04
CA ASP A 26 -22.36 -2.30 32.23
C ASP A 26 -22.89 -3.07 31.01
N GLY A 27 -22.06 -3.22 29.97
CA GLY A 27 -22.40 -3.95 28.74
C GLY A 27 -23.31 -3.18 27.78
N ARG A 28 -23.46 -1.85 27.96
CA ARG A 28 -24.14 -0.99 26.99
C ARG A 28 -23.13 -0.26 26.10
N LEU A 29 -23.55 0.05 24.88
CA LEU A 29 -22.79 0.89 23.96
C LEU A 29 -23.20 2.35 24.18
N TYR A 30 -22.25 3.20 24.55
CA TYR A 30 -22.46 4.64 24.68
C TYR A 30 -22.06 5.32 23.38
N VAL A 31 -22.99 6.07 22.79
CA VAL A 31 -22.79 6.77 21.51
C VAL A 31 -22.99 8.26 21.73
N ALA A 32 -21.96 9.04 21.46
CA ALA A 32 -22.03 10.49 21.48
C ALA A 32 -22.36 11.02 20.08
N GLU A 33 -23.50 11.70 19.95
CA GLU A 33 -23.90 12.37 18.73
C GLU A 33 -23.23 13.74 18.62
N ARG A 34 -22.91 14.15 17.38
CA ARG A 34 -22.19 15.39 17.07
C ARG A 34 -22.73 16.62 17.79
N PHE A 35 -24.06 16.71 17.99
CA PHE A 35 -24.71 17.89 18.58
C PHE A 35 -25.10 17.71 20.05
N GLY A 36 -24.47 16.79 20.78
CA GLY A 36 -24.43 16.84 22.25
C GLY A 36 -25.37 15.89 22.98
N SER A 37 -26.19 15.13 22.26
CA SER A 37 -26.95 14.02 22.87
C SER A 37 -26.07 12.79 22.99
N ILE A 38 -26.20 12.05 24.09
CA ILE A 38 -25.53 10.77 24.28
C ILE A 38 -26.61 9.69 24.39
N LYS A 39 -26.44 8.58 23.67
CA LYS A 39 -27.31 7.41 23.71
C LYS A 39 -26.61 6.27 24.44
N ALA A 40 -27.24 5.71 25.47
CA ALA A 40 -26.83 4.43 26.04
C ALA A 40 -27.70 3.31 25.45
N LEU A 41 -27.10 2.48 24.60
CA LEU A 41 -27.77 1.45 23.81
C LEU A 41 -27.59 0.08 24.45
N THR A 42 -28.69 -0.64 24.64
CA THR A 42 -28.66 -2.08 24.90
C THR A 42 -28.73 -2.79 23.56
N VAL A 43 -27.75 -3.64 23.28
CA VAL A 43 -27.60 -4.32 21.98
C VAL A 43 -27.68 -5.82 22.18
N SER A 44 -28.34 -6.49 21.23
CA SER A 44 -28.34 -7.95 21.12
C SER A 44 -27.91 -8.38 19.72
N GLN A 45 -27.43 -9.61 19.59
CA GLN A 45 -27.09 -10.22 18.30
C GLN A 45 -28.18 -11.22 17.91
N ASN A 46 -28.58 -11.21 16.65
CA ASN A 46 -29.48 -12.19 16.04
C ASN A 46 -28.89 -12.72 14.72
N SER A 47 -29.63 -13.55 13.99
CA SER A 47 -29.19 -14.13 12.72
C SER A 47 -28.92 -13.11 11.61
N SER A 48 -29.41 -11.88 11.74
CA SER A 48 -29.28 -10.79 10.77
C SER A 48 -28.23 -9.75 11.18
N GLY A 49 -27.49 -9.98 12.27
CA GLY A 49 -26.46 -9.07 12.79
C GLY A 49 -26.80 -8.53 14.18
N TYR A 50 -26.56 -7.23 14.40
CA TYR A 50 -26.72 -6.58 15.69
C TYR A 50 -27.92 -5.64 15.70
N VAL A 51 -28.69 -5.65 16.80
CA VAL A 51 -29.91 -4.85 16.95
C VAL A 51 -30.00 -4.18 18.31
N VAL A 52 -30.39 -2.91 18.31
CA VAL A 52 -30.72 -2.13 19.52
C VAL A 52 -32.05 -2.62 20.08
N THR A 53 -32.06 -3.04 21.34
CA THR A 53 -33.27 -3.50 22.05
C THR A 53 -33.81 -2.47 23.04
N ALA A 54 -32.97 -1.54 23.49
CA ALA A 54 -33.37 -0.41 24.33
C ALA A 54 -32.40 0.76 24.18
N THR A 55 -32.92 1.98 24.31
CA THR A 55 -32.15 3.23 24.22
C THR A 55 -32.51 4.14 25.39
N GLU A 56 -31.51 4.62 26.11
CA GLU A 56 -31.61 5.74 27.06
C GLU A 56 -30.95 6.98 26.43
N SER A 57 -31.59 8.15 26.50
CA SER A 57 -31.00 9.43 26.06
C SER A 57 -30.49 10.21 27.27
N ILE A 58 -29.27 10.74 27.15
CA ILE A 58 -28.56 11.50 28.18
C ILE A 58 -28.18 12.85 27.57
N ASP A 59 -29.00 13.87 27.82
CA ASP A 59 -28.87 15.20 27.17
C ASP A 59 -28.15 16.23 28.07
N LEU A 60 -27.40 15.76 29.07
CA LEU A 60 -26.73 16.65 30.02
C LEU A 60 -25.64 17.53 29.38
N ILE A 61 -25.02 17.06 28.28
CA ILE A 61 -24.04 17.82 27.50
C ILE A 61 -24.72 18.81 26.54
N LEU A 62 -25.76 18.36 25.83
CA LEU A 62 -26.62 19.22 25.00
C LEU A 62 -27.12 20.47 25.74
N ASN A 63 -27.36 20.37 27.05
CA ASN A 63 -27.87 21.45 27.88
C ASN A 63 -26.80 22.45 28.39
N ILE A 64 -25.53 22.29 27.99
CA ILE A 64 -24.47 23.27 28.27
C ILE A 64 -24.73 24.54 27.44
N PRO A 65 -24.80 25.74 28.05
CA PRO A 65 -24.99 26.97 27.31
C PRO A 65 -23.75 27.35 26.48
N ASN A 66 -23.96 27.86 25.27
CA ASN A 66 -22.90 28.41 24.41
C ASN A 66 -22.77 29.93 24.59
N HIS A 67 -21.60 30.45 24.21
CA HIS A 67 -21.26 31.86 24.28
C HIS A 67 -20.75 32.33 22.92
N ASP A 68 -20.79 33.63 22.67
CA ASP A 68 -20.11 34.26 21.54
C ASP A 68 -18.65 34.58 21.89
N ASP A 69 -17.83 34.95 20.90
CA ASP A 69 -16.38 35.12 21.13
C ASP A 69 -16.01 36.31 22.04
N ASP A 70 -16.96 37.21 22.28
CA ASP A 70 -16.87 38.27 23.30
C ASP A 70 -17.26 37.80 24.71
N GLY A 71 -17.57 36.52 24.90
CA GLY A 71 -17.96 35.89 26.15
C GLY A 71 -19.44 36.06 26.51
N ALA A 72 -20.23 36.73 25.68
CA ALA A 72 -21.65 36.91 25.92
C ALA A 72 -22.41 35.59 25.76
N LEU A 73 -23.39 35.35 26.63
CA LEU A 73 -24.23 34.15 26.57
C LEU A 73 -25.10 34.15 25.30
N ASN A 74 -24.93 33.13 24.45
CA ASN A 74 -25.77 32.90 23.29
C ASN A 74 -26.89 31.90 23.62
N ALA A 75 -27.95 32.40 24.25
CA ALA A 75 -29.08 31.57 24.70
C ALA A 75 -29.89 30.95 23.54
N SER A 76 -29.70 31.40 22.30
CA SER A 76 -30.44 30.89 21.13
C SER A 76 -29.86 29.58 20.58
N LEU A 77 -28.56 29.35 20.78
CA LEU A 77 -27.85 28.17 20.31
C LEU A 77 -28.03 27.01 21.29
N LYS A 78 -28.72 25.95 20.85
CA LYS A 78 -29.10 24.80 21.70
C LYS A 78 -28.30 23.53 21.45
N GLU A 79 -27.49 23.51 20.41
CA GLU A 79 -26.63 22.39 20.06
C GLU A 79 -25.29 22.49 20.80
N ARG A 80 -24.58 21.37 20.92
CA ARG A 80 -23.23 21.35 21.52
C ARG A 80 -22.36 20.36 20.76
N GLN A 81 -21.22 20.79 20.22
CA GLN A 81 -20.31 19.88 19.52
C GLN A 81 -19.77 18.84 20.49
N VAL A 82 -19.76 17.56 20.12
CA VAL A 82 -19.07 16.49 20.86
C VAL A 82 -18.25 15.67 19.87
N THR A 83 -16.98 15.45 20.22
CA THR A 83 -16.00 14.70 19.41
C THR A 83 -15.30 13.59 20.19
N GLY A 84 -15.34 13.61 21.53
CA GLY A 84 -14.73 12.58 22.38
C GLY A 84 -15.63 12.07 23.50
N ILE A 85 -15.59 10.75 23.72
CA ILE A 85 -16.19 10.08 24.88
C ILE A 85 -15.20 9.05 25.44
N LEU A 86 -15.09 8.99 26.77
CA LEU A 86 -14.32 7.96 27.47
C LEU A 86 -15.17 7.37 28.60
N VAL A 87 -15.38 6.06 28.59
CA VAL A 87 -16.25 5.32 29.51
C VAL A 87 -15.43 4.48 30.47
N THR A 88 -15.67 4.68 31.76
CA THR A 88 -14.95 4.02 32.87
C THR A 88 -15.94 3.60 33.97
N GLY A 89 -15.44 3.36 35.19
CA GLY A 89 -16.26 3.06 36.35
C GLY A 89 -16.60 1.57 36.48
N THR A 90 -17.81 1.27 36.96
CA THR A 90 -18.27 -0.10 37.23
C THR A 90 -19.60 -0.36 36.54
N ALA A 91 -20.01 -1.63 36.40
CA ALA A 91 -21.30 -1.97 35.81
C ALA A 91 -22.49 -1.30 36.52
N GLN A 92 -22.40 -1.06 37.83
CA GLN A 92 -23.46 -0.42 38.62
C GLN A 92 -23.38 1.10 38.59
N ASN A 93 -22.19 1.67 38.42
CA ASN A 93 -21.95 3.10 38.39
C ASN A 93 -20.97 3.41 37.25
N PRO A 94 -21.44 3.39 35.99
CA PRO A 94 -20.63 3.82 34.86
C PRO A 94 -20.31 5.32 34.96
N VAL A 95 -19.13 5.70 34.47
CA VAL A 95 -18.66 7.08 34.44
C VAL A 95 -18.26 7.42 33.01
N LEU A 96 -18.79 8.54 32.50
CA LEU A 96 -18.48 9.05 31.16
C LEU A 96 -17.71 10.36 31.32
N TYR A 97 -16.54 10.44 30.68
CA TYR A 97 -15.88 11.70 30.40
C TYR A 97 -16.25 12.11 28.98
N VAL A 98 -16.59 13.38 28.78
CA VAL A 98 -17.04 13.91 27.48
C VAL A 98 -16.35 15.24 27.22
N THR A 99 -15.75 15.38 26.05
CA THR A 99 -15.30 16.67 25.53
C THR A 99 -16.40 17.31 24.69
N SER A 100 -16.61 18.62 24.87
CA SER A 100 -17.65 19.33 24.11
C SER A 100 -17.29 20.79 23.86
N SER A 101 -17.76 21.35 22.74
CA SER A 101 -17.45 22.73 22.33
C SER A 101 -18.64 23.42 21.66
N ASP A 102 -18.47 24.68 21.25
CA ASP A 102 -19.41 25.41 20.41
C ASP A 102 -19.68 24.63 19.09
N PRO A 103 -20.95 24.46 18.69
CA PRO A 103 -21.33 23.71 17.49
C PRO A 103 -21.11 24.46 16.17
N ARG A 104 -20.85 25.77 16.20
CA ARG A 104 -20.61 26.55 14.99
C ARG A 104 -19.26 26.17 14.36
N ILE A 105 -19.21 26.33 13.05
CA ILE A 105 -18.00 26.16 12.21
C ILE A 105 -18.01 27.33 11.25
N GLY A 106 -16.98 28.17 11.35
CA GLY A 106 -16.68 29.25 10.43
C GLY A 106 -15.48 28.90 9.53
N ALA A 107 -14.73 29.94 9.19
CA ALA A 107 -13.49 29.93 8.45
C ALA A 107 -13.57 29.20 7.10
N GLY A 108 -12.60 28.33 6.77
CA GLY A 108 -12.50 27.67 5.47
C GLY A 108 -12.21 28.64 4.32
N ASN A 109 -12.53 28.26 3.08
CA ASN A 109 -12.19 29.08 1.90
C ASN A 109 -12.76 30.50 1.92
N GLY A 110 -13.88 30.72 2.62
CA GLY A 110 -14.49 32.05 2.79
C GLY A 110 -13.85 32.90 3.88
N GLY A 111 -13.11 32.27 4.81
CA GLY A 111 -12.51 32.94 5.97
C GLY A 111 -13.52 33.55 6.92
N GLU A 112 -14.78 33.09 6.90
CA GLU A 112 -15.88 33.69 7.65
C GLU A 112 -15.67 33.58 9.16
N ASP A 113 -15.92 34.67 9.88
CA ASP A 113 -15.97 34.66 11.34
C ASP A 113 -17.44 34.48 11.78
N THR A 114 -17.73 33.38 12.48
CA THR A 114 -19.10 33.05 12.93
C THR A 114 -19.38 33.50 14.37
N ASN A 115 -18.46 34.27 14.94
CA ASN A 115 -18.48 34.78 16.30
C ASN A 115 -18.63 33.63 17.32
N LEU A 116 -18.00 32.48 17.04
CA LEU A 116 -18.04 31.32 17.91
C LEU A 116 -17.09 31.51 19.09
N ASP A 117 -17.39 30.90 20.23
CA ASP A 117 -16.49 31.02 21.38
C ASP A 117 -15.22 30.18 21.19
N THR A 118 -14.09 30.85 20.98
CA THR A 118 -12.77 30.22 20.78
C THR A 118 -12.15 29.66 22.07
N ASN A 119 -12.79 29.85 23.23
CA ASN A 119 -12.50 29.17 24.51
C ASN A 119 -13.63 28.17 24.90
N SER A 120 -14.42 27.71 23.93
CA SER A 120 -15.64 26.96 24.23
C SER A 120 -15.43 25.51 24.67
N SER A 121 -14.24 24.92 24.54
CA SER A 121 -14.04 23.50 24.85
C SER A 121 -14.16 23.24 26.36
N ILE A 122 -14.90 22.19 26.73
CA ILE A 122 -15.17 21.76 28.11
C ILE A 122 -14.95 20.26 28.25
N ILE A 123 -14.35 19.84 29.37
CA ILE A 123 -14.29 18.44 29.81
C ILE A 123 -15.35 18.24 30.89
N SER A 124 -16.34 17.37 30.64
CA SER A 124 -17.41 17.04 31.58
C SER A 124 -17.30 15.60 32.08
N ARG A 125 -17.62 15.37 33.36
CA ARG A 125 -17.79 14.03 33.94
C ARG A 125 -19.24 13.78 34.27
N LEU A 126 -19.81 12.73 33.68
CA LEU A 126 -21.14 12.22 33.96
C LEU A 126 -21.01 10.93 34.78
N THR A 127 -21.72 10.85 35.89
CA THR A 127 -21.73 9.68 36.78
C THR A 127 -23.15 9.21 36.97
N PHE A 128 -23.38 7.91 36.77
CA PHE A 128 -24.67 7.31 37.05
C PHE A 128 -24.83 7.09 38.56
N ASP A 129 -25.89 7.64 39.14
CA ASP A 129 -26.30 7.39 40.51
C ASP A 129 -27.34 6.27 40.51
N SER A 130 -26.90 5.06 40.85
CA SER A 130 -27.76 3.87 40.90
C SER A 130 -28.85 3.94 41.97
N ALA A 131 -28.67 4.72 43.05
CA ALA A 131 -29.69 4.89 44.08
C ALA A 131 -30.81 5.82 43.62
N ALA A 132 -30.46 6.85 42.84
CA ALA A 132 -31.40 7.80 42.26
C ALA A 132 -31.89 7.42 40.85
N ASN A 133 -31.31 6.38 40.25
CA ASN A 133 -31.51 5.96 38.86
C ASN A 133 -31.44 7.14 37.87
N SER A 134 -30.39 7.96 38.01
CA SER A 134 -30.21 9.20 37.23
C SER A 134 -28.75 9.54 37.02
N TRP A 135 -28.47 10.30 35.95
CA TRP A 135 -27.14 10.82 35.66
C TRP A 135 -26.91 12.16 36.36
N LYS A 136 -25.70 12.33 36.90
CA LYS A 136 -25.19 13.61 37.42
C LYS A 136 -24.04 14.07 36.55
N LYS A 137 -23.99 15.37 36.24
CA LYS A 137 -22.90 15.99 35.46
C LYS A 137 -22.14 17.00 36.32
N VAL A 138 -20.82 17.03 36.19
CA VAL A 138 -19.94 18.11 36.65
C VAL A 138 -18.96 18.47 35.53
N ASP A 139 -18.79 19.75 35.24
CA ASP A 139 -17.74 20.21 34.33
C ASP A 139 -16.41 20.28 35.09
N LEU A 140 -15.43 19.48 34.64
CA LEU A 140 -14.13 19.38 35.30
C LEU A 140 -13.27 20.59 34.97
N VAL A 141 -13.17 20.92 33.68
CA VAL A 141 -12.34 22.00 33.13
C VAL A 141 -13.15 22.75 32.09
N ARG A 142 -13.19 24.07 32.17
CA ARG A 142 -13.83 24.96 31.20
C ARG A 142 -12.82 25.99 30.67
N GLY A 143 -13.00 26.42 29.42
CA GLY A 143 -12.15 27.45 28.79
C GLY A 143 -11.05 26.89 27.90
N LEU A 144 -11.15 25.64 27.45
CA LEU A 144 -10.14 25.07 26.54
C LEU A 144 -10.33 25.64 25.13
N PRO A 145 -9.25 25.73 24.33
CA PRO A 145 -9.31 26.36 23.02
C PRO A 145 -10.20 25.59 22.03
N ARG A 146 -10.72 26.34 21.06
CA ARG A 146 -11.53 25.90 19.92
C ARG A 146 -11.14 26.77 18.73
N SER A 147 -10.83 26.16 17.59
CA SER A 147 -10.59 26.92 16.37
C SER A 147 -11.88 27.52 15.82
N GLU A 148 -11.77 28.59 15.01
CA GLU A 148 -12.89 29.09 14.19
C GLU A 148 -13.41 28.06 13.16
N GLU A 149 -12.57 27.09 12.77
CA GLU A 149 -12.94 26.02 11.84
C GLU A 149 -13.53 24.81 12.61
N ASN A 150 -13.00 23.59 12.52
CA ASN A 150 -13.60 22.36 13.05
C ASN A 150 -12.77 21.66 14.15
N HIS A 151 -11.58 22.19 14.49
CA HIS A 151 -10.70 21.66 15.54
C HIS A 151 -11.14 22.05 16.95
N SER A 152 -11.24 21.09 17.87
CA SER A 152 -11.70 21.29 19.25
C SER A 152 -10.97 20.38 20.25
N ALA A 153 -11.40 20.33 21.52
CA ALA A 153 -11.02 19.24 22.41
C ALA A 153 -11.68 17.94 21.94
N ASN A 154 -10.88 16.91 21.66
CA ASN A 154 -11.31 15.67 21.02
C ASN A 154 -11.19 14.46 21.97
N GLY A 155 -10.65 13.34 21.51
CA GLY A 155 -10.55 12.07 22.24
C GLY A 155 -9.71 12.14 23.52
N MET A 156 -9.89 11.13 24.38
CA MET A 156 -9.32 11.10 25.72
C MET A 156 -8.85 9.70 26.10
N ALA A 157 -7.78 9.64 26.88
CA ALA A 157 -7.32 8.42 27.56
C ALA A 157 -7.15 8.68 29.06
N ILE A 158 -7.28 7.66 29.89
CA ILE A 158 -7.07 7.77 31.34
C ILE A 158 -5.92 6.88 31.78
N SER A 159 -5.10 7.36 32.71
CA SER A 159 -4.02 6.58 33.31
C SER A 159 -4.57 5.32 34.01
N PRO A 160 -3.80 4.22 34.08
CA PRO A 160 -4.26 2.99 34.72
C PRO A 160 -4.67 3.14 36.19
N ASP A 161 -4.11 4.13 36.90
CA ASP A 161 -4.48 4.45 38.28
C ASP A 161 -5.68 5.39 38.41
N GLY A 162 -6.25 5.84 37.29
CA GLY A 162 -7.44 6.68 37.23
C GLY A 162 -7.24 8.14 37.64
N LYS A 163 -5.99 8.60 37.80
CA LYS A 163 -5.68 9.94 38.34
C LYS A 163 -5.34 10.99 37.30
N THR A 164 -4.96 10.58 36.10
CA THR A 164 -4.58 11.51 35.03
C THR A 164 -5.43 11.25 33.81
N LEU A 165 -6.10 12.29 33.32
CA LEU A 165 -6.81 12.27 32.06
C LEU A 165 -5.94 12.95 30.99
N TYR A 166 -5.68 12.25 29.91
CA TYR A 166 -5.02 12.78 28.71
C TYR A 166 -6.10 13.20 27.71
N VAL A 167 -5.94 14.39 27.12
CA VAL A 167 -6.97 14.99 26.25
C VAL A 167 -6.30 15.54 25.00
N ALA A 168 -6.74 15.09 23.83
CA ALA A 168 -6.31 15.67 22.57
C ALA A 168 -7.02 17.01 22.34
N VAL A 169 -6.28 18.05 21.98
CA VAL A 169 -6.82 19.39 21.70
C VAL A 169 -6.24 19.88 20.39
N GLY A 170 -7.12 20.11 19.41
CA GLY A 170 -6.74 20.61 18.10
C GLY A 170 -6.17 22.04 18.13
N GLY A 171 -5.44 22.38 17.08
CA GLY A 171 -4.82 23.67 16.84
C GLY A 171 -5.75 24.68 16.19
N ASN A 172 -5.35 25.94 16.23
CA ASN A 172 -6.09 27.06 15.64
C ASN A 172 -5.53 27.50 14.28
N THR A 173 -4.46 26.86 13.80
CA THR A 173 -3.81 27.21 12.54
C THR A 173 -3.59 25.98 11.67
N ASN A 174 -3.28 26.21 10.40
CA ASN A 174 -3.00 25.12 9.47
C ASN A 174 -1.60 24.52 9.63
N ALA A 175 -0.57 25.36 9.69
CA ALA A 175 0.84 24.96 9.81
C ALA A 175 1.63 25.90 10.76
N GLY A 176 0.93 26.52 11.72
CA GLY A 176 1.52 27.37 12.76
C GLY A 176 1.32 28.88 12.55
N ALA A 177 1.16 29.36 11.30
CA ALA A 177 0.86 30.76 11.04
C ALA A 177 -0.66 31.03 10.98
N PRO A 178 -1.13 32.19 11.50
CA PRO A 178 -2.49 32.67 11.23
C PRO A 178 -2.78 32.74 9.73
N SER A 179 -3.96 32.25 9.32
CA SER A 179 -4.35 32.20 7.92
C SER A 179 -5.84 32.49 7.72
N ASN A 180 -6.21 32.81 6.47
CA ASN A 180 -7.59 33.09 6.10
C ASN A 180 -8.53 31.94 6.47
N ASN A 181 -8.12 30.69 6.23
CA ASN A 181 -8.97 29.52 6.41
C ASN A 181 -9.15 29.09 7.86
N PHE A 182 -8.53 29.82 8.79
CA PHE A 182 -8.74 29.76 10.24
C PHE A 182 -9.17 31.12 10.80
N ALA A 183 -9.75 31.98 9.96
CA ALA A 183 -10.23 33.33 10.30
C ALA A 183 -9.17 34.25 10.93
N GLY A 184 -7.87 33.98 10.71
CA GLY A 184 -6.77 34.75 11.28
C GLY A 184 -6.45 34.43 12.73
N LEU A 185 -7.02 33.37 13.30
CA LEU A 185 -6.80 32.97 14.68
C LEU A 185 -5.35 32.49 14.89
N PRO A 186 -4.62 32.99 15.92
CA PRO A 186 -3.33 32.42 16.31
C PRO A 186 -3.52 31.16 17.17
N GLU A 187 -2.45 30.38 17.30
CA GLU A 187 -2.43 29.27 18.25
C GLU A 187 -2.56 29.73 19.70
N PHE A 188 -3.50 29.14 20.45
CA PHE A 188 -3.68 29.41 21.88
C PHE A 188 -2.73 28.56 22.73
N ALA A 189 -2.45 28.98 23.96
CA ALA A 189 -1.45 28.34 24.81
C ALA A 189 -1.73 26.84 25.08
N TYR A 190 -2.99 26.40 25.10
CA TYR A 190 -3.38 24.98 25.27
C TYR A 190 -3.73 24.25 23.96
N ALA A 191 -3.68 24.92 22.80
CA ALA A 191 -4.08 24.35 21.51
C ALA A 191 -2.97 23.49 20.89
N ALA A 192 -3.29 22.65 19.91
CA ALA A 192 -2.33 21.83 19.19
C ALA A 192 -1.47 20.91 20.09
N ALA A 193 -2.12 20.17 21.00
CA ALA A 193 -1.43 19.39 22.02
C ALA A 193 -2.28 18.24 22.58
N ILE A 194 -1.60 17.23 23.12
CA ILE A 194 -2.15 16.34 24.14
C ILE A 194 -1.91 17.00 25.51
N LEU A 195 -2.98 17.27 26.24
CA LEU A 195 -2.95 17.80 27.59
C LEU A 195 -3.00 16.67 28.62
N LYS A 196 -2.44 16.92 29.81
CA LYS A 196 -2.69 16.11 31.02
C LYS A 196 -3.52 16.91 32.02
N VAL A 197 -4.51 16.26 32.61
CA VAL A 197 -5.37 16.80 33.67
C VAL A 197 -5.21 15.96 34.93
N ASP A 198 -4.78 16.57 36.02
CA ASP A 198 -4.70 15.93 37.34
C ASP A 198 -6.11 15.87 37.95
N LEU A 199 -6.75 14.70 37.84
CA LEU A 199 -8.08 14.46 38.39
C LEU A 199 -8.09 14.50 39.92
N THR A 200 -6.97 14.19 40.57
CA THR A 200 -6.88 14.25 42.05
C THR A 200 -6.92 15.70 42.51
N ALA A 201 -6.18 16.59 41.84
CA ALA A 201 -6.20 18.01 42.11
C ALA A 201 -7.58 18.63 41.81
N ILE A 202 -8.18 18.27 40.66
CA ILE A 202 -9.52 18.74 40.26
C ILE A 202 -10.58 18.29 41.28
N ASP A 203 -10.58 17.03 41.70
CA ASP A 203 -11.59 16.50 42.64
C ASP A 203 -11.45 17.06 44.06
N ALA A 204 -10.27 17.59 44.42
CA ALA A 204 -10.06 18.29 45.68
C ALA A 204 -10.59 19.74 45.66
N MET A 205 -10.97 20.26 44.50
CA MET A 205 -11.49 21.63 44.38
C MET A 205 -12.91 21.77 44.91
N THR A 206 -13.28 23.02 45.22
CA THR A 206 -14.65 23.33 45.67
C THR A 206 -15.60 23.35 44.47
N LEU A 207 -16.66 22.56 44.53
CA LEU A 207 -17.73 22.57 43.53
C LEU A 207 -18.42 23.94 43.48
N LYS A 208 -18.45 24.54 42.29
CA LYS A 208 -19.12 25.82 42.00
C LYS A 208 -20.40 25.55 41.23
N ASN A 209 -21.48 26.26 41.57
CA ASN A 209 -22.77 26.15 40.89
C ASN A 209 -23.55 27.48 40.94
N PRO A 210 -23.01 28.56 40.32
CA PRO A 210 -23.48 29.94 40.54
C PRO A 210 -24.91 30.20 40.04
N ASN A 211 -25.38 29.46 39.04
CA ASN A 211 -26.68 29.60 38.40
C ASN A 211 -27.62 28.40 38.70
N GLY A 212 -27.20 27.47 39.56
CA GLY A 212 -27.94 26.24 39.87
C GLY A 212 -27.97 25.21 38.73
N LEU A 213 -27.32 25.47 37.60
CA LEU A 213 -27.37 24.71 36.35
C LEU A 213 -25.95 24.56 35.77
N ASN A 214 -25.45 23.33 35.58
CA ASN A 214 -24.06 23.05 35.15
C ASN A 214 -23.02 23.35 36.24
N PRO A 215 -22.94 22.52 37.30
CA PRO A 215 -21.92 22.65 38.31
C PRO A 215 -20.54 22.33 37.73
N TYR A 216 -19.49 22.99 38.22
CA TYR A 216 -18.13 22.87 37.72
C TYR A 216 -17.07 22.96 38.82
N LEU A 217 -15.83 22.55 38.52
CA LEU A 217 -14.71 22.56 39.47
C LEU A 217 -13.65 23.60 39.11
N TYR A 218 -13.20 23.63 37.85
CA TYR A 218 -12.07 24.46 37.43
C TYR A 218 -12.38 25.27 36.16
N ASP A 219 -12.09 26.57 36.23
CA ASP A 219 -12.03 27.48 35.09
C ASP A 219 -10.56 27.73 34.80
N LEU A 220 -10.17 27.61 33.53
CA LEU A 220 -8.83 28.00 33.12
C LEU A 220 -8.65 29.52 33.29
N PRO A 221 -7.53 29.99 33.85
CA PRO A 221 -7.21 31.41 33.85
C PRO A 221 -7.06 31.92 32.41
N THR A 222 -7.62 33.09 32.13
CA THR A 222 -7.52 33.79 30.84
C THR A 222 -6.60 35.02 30.95
N LEU A 223 -6.25 35.61 29.80
CA LEU A 223 -5.55 36.89 29.72
C LEU A 223 -6.50 38.06 30.04
N ASP A 224 -5.94 39.19 30.48
CA ASP A 224 -6.68 40.43 30.75
C ASP A 224 -7.04 41.11 29.41
N ASP A 225 -8.24 40.85 28.91
CA ASP A 225 -8.76 41.26 27.61
C ASP A 225 -8.84 42.80 27.54
N PRO A 226 -8.02 43.46 26.70
CA PRO A 226 -7.97 44.91 26.65
C PRO A 226 -9.26 45.57 26.11
N TYR A 227 -10.21 44.76 25.63
CA TYR A 227 -11.51 45.19 25.15
C TYR A 227 -12.66 44.93 26.14
N ARG A 228 -12.39 44.27 27.28
CA ARG A 228 -13.32 44.10 28.40
C ARG A 228 -12.94 45.05 29.55
N PRO A 229 -13.91 45.77 30.16
CA PRO A 229 -13.59 46.64 31.29
C PRO A 229 -13.42 45.88 32.62
N ASN A 230 -12.30 46.10 33.32
CA ASN A 230 -12.06 45.60 34.70
C ASN A 230 -12.94 46.28 35.77
N ASN A 231 -14.24 45.98 35.80
CA ASN A 231 -15.22 46.63 36.68
C ASN A 231 -16.14 45.67 37.45
N GLY A 232 -15.97 44.36 37.31
CA GLY A 232 -16.72 43.33 38.03
C GLY A 232 -18.18 43.16 37.59
N THR A 233 -18.57 43.73 36.44
CA THR A 233 -19.92 43.54 35.88
C THR A 233 -19.97 42.26 35.05
N ALA A 234 -21.11 41.56 35.07
CA ALA A 234 -21.31 40.37 34.22
C ALA A 234 -21.09 40.70 32.74
N GLY A 235 -20.33 39.86 32.03
CA GLY A 235 -19.89 40.10 30.65
C GLY A 235 -18.60 40.94 30.54
N ASN A 236 -18.06 41.42 31.66
CA ASN A 236 -16.75 42.04 31.74
C ASN A 236 -15.82 41.23 32.67
N GLU A 237 -14.72 41.86 33.10
CA GLU A 237 -13.71 41.27 33.96
C GLU A 237 -13.73 41.87 35.37
N ASN A 238 -13.23 41.09 36.33
CA ASN A 238 -12.98 41.49 37.71
C ASN A 238 -11.82 42.49 37.78
N PRO A 239 -11.65 43.23 38.89
CA PRO A 239 -10.53 44.17 39.03
C PRO A 239 -9.12 43.56 38.90
N ASP A 240 -9.01 42.24 38.97
CA ASP A 240 -7.76 41.48 38.79
C ASP A 240 -7.56 40.93 37.37
N GLY A 241 -8.43 41.28 36.42
CA GLY A 241 -8.39 40.82 35.03
C GLY A 241 -9.03 39.45 34.80
N SER A 242 -9.63 38.82 35.82
CA SER A 242 -10.30 37.53 35.64
C SER A 242 -11.75 37.68 35.14
N ASP A 243 -12.19 36.82 34.23
CA ASP A 243 -13.54 36.89 33.69
C ASP A 243 -14.66 36.68 34.74
N VAL A 244 -15.63 37.60 34.80
CA VAL A 244 -16.76 37.52 35.75
C VAL A 244 -17.71 36.38 35.41
N SER A 245 -17.90 36.11 34.11
CA SER A 245 -18.87 35.12 33.60
C SER A 245 -18.26 33.73 33.35
N GLY A 246 -17.02 33.49 33.77
CA GLY A 246 -16.24 32.31 33.41
C GLY A 246 -15.40 32.52 32.15
N PRO A 247 -14.58 31.54 31.75
CA PRO A 247 -13.44 31.72 30.83
C PRO A 247 -13.83 31.80 29.35
N PHE A 248 -15.07 32.20 29.05
CA PHE A 248 -15.66 32.13 27.73
C PHE A 248 -15.34 33.36 26.86
N GLY A 249 -15.28 33.11 25.55
CA GLY A 249 -14.94 34.06 24.51
C GLY A 249 -13.43 34.30 24.47
N GLY A 250 -12.72 33.63 23.58
CA GLY A 250 -11.26 33.77 23.48
C GLY A 250 -10.82 35.04 22.75
N ARG A 251 -11.76 35.73 22.07
CA ARG A 251 -11.58 37.01 21.37
C ARG A 251 -10.32 37.01 20.53
N ASP A 252 -10.23 36.13 19.55
CA ASP A 252 -9.08 35.99 18.64
C ASP A 252 -7.70 35.83 19.32
N GLY A 253 -7.68 35.36 20.57
CA GLY A 253 -6.46 35.19 21.36
C GLY A 253 -6.17 36.31 22.36
N PHE A 254 -6.94 37.40 22.35
CA PHE A 254 -6.82 38.46 23.36
C PHE A 254 -7.32 38.03 24.73
N ASN A 255 -8.23 37.07 24.80
CA ASN A 255 -8.72 36.43 26.03
C ASN A 255 -8.41 34.92 26.09
N MET A 256 -7.37 34.44 25.38
CA MET A 256 -7.04 33.00 25.42
C MET A 256 -6.71 32.53 26.84
N ALA A 257 -6.99 31.26 27.13
CA ALA A 257 -6.52 30.61 28.34
C ALA A 257 -4.98 30.62 28.42
N LYS A 258 -4.43 30.98 29.59
CA LYS A 258 -2.99 30.99 29.88
C LYS A 258 -2.56 29.80 30.73
N ILE A 259 -1.32 29.36 30.55
CA ILE A 259 -0.73 28.28 31.35
C ILE A 259 -0.13 28.87 32.63
N THR A 260 -0.53 28.35 33.79
CA THR A 260 0.07 28.69 35.09
C THR A 260 0.78 27.46 35.68
N ALA A 261 1.82 27.69 36.48
CA ALA A 261 2.62 26.61 37.05
C ALA A 261 1.86 25.73 38.05
N ASP A 262 0.79 26.24 38.64
CA ASP A 262 -0.09 25.58 39.61
C ASP A 262 -1.38 25.02 38.99
N SER A 263 -1.58 25.22 37.67
CA SER A 263 -2.76 24.68 36.99
C SER A 263 -2.75 23.15 37.03
N PRO A 264 -3.88 22.49 37.38
CA PRO A 264 -4.04 21.04 37.28
C PRO A 264 -4.09 20.55 35.82
N VAL A 265 -4.14 21.46 34.85
CA VAL A 265 -4.08 21.18 33.42
C VAL A 265 -2.74 21.67 32.89
N GLN A 266 -1.98 20.77 32.28
CA GLN A 266 -0.65 21.05 31.71
C GLN A 266 -0.54 20.42 30.32
N VAL A 267 0.34 20.96 29.48
CA VAL A 267 0.69 20.33 28.21
C VAL A 267 1.54 19.08 28.49
N TYR A 268 1.12 17.93 27.99
CA TYR A 268 1.89 16.69 28.11
C TYR A 268 2.75 16.46 26.86
N SER A 269 2.18 16.61 25.67
CA SER A 269 2.86 16.42 24.39
C SER A 269 2.36 17.47 23.40
N PRO A 270 3.16 18.51 23.05
CA PRO A 270 2.77 19.50 22.04
C PRO A 270 2.98 19.00 20.61
N GLY A 271 2.45 19.76 19.65
CA GLY A 271 2.88 19.68 18.26
C GLY A 271 1.97 18.91 17.34
N TYR A 272 0.67 18.91 17.60
CA TYR A 272 -0.32 18.21 16.77
C TYR A 272 -1.31 19.21 16.20
N ARG A 273 -1.50 19.27 14.89
CA ARG A 273 -2.42 20.21 14.26
C ARG A 273 -3.87 19.91 14.65
N ASN A 274 -4.30 18.65 14.56
CA ASN A 274 -5.62 18.21 14.98
C ASN A 274 -5.63 16.70 15.30
N ALA A 275 -4.97 16.32 16.39
CA ALA A 275 -5.10 14.98 16.94
C ALA A 275 -6.58 14.73 17.31
N TYR A 276 -7.24 13.83 16.59
CA TYR A 276 -8.64 13.51 16.85
C TYR A 276 -8.80 12.61 18.07
N ASP A 277 -7.84 11.72 18.31
CA ASP A 277 -7.92 10.77 19.42
C ASP A 277 -6.56 10.48 20.02
N VAL A 278 -6.55 10.04 21.29
CA VAL A 278 -5.36 9.60 22.00
C VAL A 278 -5.61 8.24 22.61
N LEU A 279 -4.76 7.27 22.26
CA LEU A 279 -4.85 5.89 22.71
C LEU A 279 -3.79 5.61 23.77
N LEU A 280 -4.21 5.12 24.94
CA LEU A 280 -3.32 4.46 25.89
C LEU A 280 -3.56 2.96 25.84
N THR A 281 -2.58 2.24 25.30
CA THR A 281 -2.62 0.79 25.11
C THR A 281 -2.50 0.03 26.43
N SER A 282 -2.93 -1.24 26.41
CA SER A 282 -2.95 -2.14 27.56
C SER A 282 -1.58 -2.39 28.21
N ASP A 283 -0.48 -2.24 27.44
CA ASP A 283 0.91 -2.29 27.92
C ASP A 283 1.49 -0.90 28.28
N GLY A 284 0.67 0.15 28.27
CA GLY A 284 0.99 1.49 28.76
C GLY A 284 1.70 2.40 27.77
N LYS A 285 1.70 2.07 26.47
CA LYS A 285 2.22 2.95 25.41
C LYS A 285 1.13 3.91 24.93
N MET A 286 1.51 5.16 24.65
CA MET A 286 0.59 6.20 24.21
C MET A 286 0.80 6.50 22.73
N PHE A 287 -0.30 6.56 21.98
CA PHE A 287 -0.32 6.86 20.55
C PHE A 287 -1.35 7.94 20.24
N THR A 288 -1.08 8.72 19.20
CA THR A 288 -2.03 9.68 18.62
C THR A 288 -1.81 9.71 17.12
N TYR A 289 -2.90 9.87 16.35
CA TYR A 289 -2.85 10.11 14.92
C TYR A 289 -3.23 11.57 14.73
N ASP A 290 -2.35 12.35 14.11
CA ASP A 290 -2.56 13.77 13.85
C ASP A 290 -2.94 13.97 12.39
N ASN A 291 -3.81 14.96 12.13
CA ASN A 291 -4.14 15.33 10.75
C ASN A 291 -3.10 16.32 10.22
N GLY A 292 -2.53 16.04 9.06
CA GLY A 292 -1.55 16.89 8.40
C GLY A 292 -2.13 18.25 7.99
N ALA A 293 -1.26 19.18 7.60
CA ALA A 293 -1.68 20.50 7.15
C ALA A 293 -2.40 20.46 5.79
N ASN A 294 -3.50 21.19 5.63
CA ASN A 294 -4.18 21.23 4.33
C ASN A 294 -3.41 22.09 3.33
N ASN A 295 -3.17 21.60 2.12
CA ASN A 295 -2.48 22.37 1.08
C ASN A 295 -3.23 23.67 0.75
N GLY A 296 -2.51 24.80 0.77
CA GLY A 296 -3.06 26.13 0.45
C GLY A 296 -3.95 26.78 1.53
N TRP A 297 -4.14 26.16 2.70
CA TRP A 297 -5.02 26.70 3.76
C TRP A 297 -4.29 27.59 4.78
N GLY A 298 -2.96 27.67 4.70
CA GLY A 298 -2.11 28.44 5.59
C GLY A 298 -0.73 27.81 5.73
N GLY A 299 0.26 28.63 6.04
CA GLY A 299 1.68 28.26 5.98
C GLY A 299 2.40 28.29 7.31
N ARG A 300 3.72 28.21 7.20
CA ARG A 300 4.63 28.11 8.34
C ARG A 300 4.87 29.48 8.98
N PRO A 301 5.27 29.52 10.27
CA PRO A 301 5.57 30.77 10.96
C PRO A 301 6.71 31.52 10.27
N SER A 302 6.67 32.85 10.30
CA SER A 302 7.76 33.70 9.84
C SER A 302 8.36 34.53 10.96
N ASP A 303 9.63 34.92 10.81
CA ASP A 303 10.34 35.81 11.71
C ASP A 303 10.10 37.29 11.35
N ALA A 304 10.67 38.21 12.14
CA ALA A 304 10.51 39.66 11.93
C ALA A 304 11.04 40.17 10.57
N ALA A 305 11.88 39.39 9.88
CA ALA A 305 12.37 39.70 8.54
C ALA A 305 11.52 39.08 7.43
N GLY A 306 10.45 38.36 7.77
CA GLY A 306 9.56 37.65 6.84
C GLY A 306 10.11 36.31 6.36
N ASN A 307 11.18 35.78 6.98
CA ASN A 307 11.69 34.47 6.61
C ASN A 307 10.93 33.38 7.34
N VAL A 308 10.68 32.26 6.66
CA VAL A 308 10.12 31.06 7.30
C VAL A 308 11.04 30.59 8.42
N VAL A 309 10.42 30.21 9.55
CA VAL A 309 11.10 29.69 10.72
C VAL A 309 11.44 28.22 10.49
N THR A 310 12.74 27.94 10.39
CA THR A 310 13.28 26.59 10.13
C THR A 310 14.22 26.13 11.24
N SER A 311 14.48 26.98 12.23
CA SER A 311 15.39 26.72 13.34
C SER A 311 14.83 27.24 14.66
N PRO A 312 15.05 26.52 15.79
CA PRO A 312 14.65 26.98 17.11
C PRO A 312 15.32 28.29 17.58
N ASN A 313 16.32 28.79 16.86
CA ASN A 313 16.99 30.06 17.17
C ASN A 313 16.27 31.29 16.59
N GLN A 314 15.34 31.10 15.66
CA GLN A 314 14.51 32.17 15.11
C GLN A 314 13.34 32.44 16.06
N ILE A 315 12.92 33.70 16.16
CA ILE A 315 11.75 34.09 16.94
C ILE A 315 10.55 34.06 15.97
N PRO A 316 9.63 33.10 16.09
CA PRO A 316 8.45 33.05 15.25
C PRO A 316 7.42 34.11 15.72
N LEU A 317 6.70 34.71 14.77
CA LEU A 317 5.69 35.73 15.03
C LEU A 317 4.32 35.30 14.51
N ASN A 318 3.26 35.73 15.21
CA ASN A 318 1.86 35.58 14.78
C ASN A 318 1.49 36.53 13.63
N THR A 319 2.37 36.67 12.63
CA THR A 319 2.06 37.37 11.38
C THR A 319 1.31 36.42 10.44
N PRO A 320 0.43 36.93 9.56
CA PRO A 320 -0.21 36.11 8.54
C PRO A 320 0.82 35.33 7.72
N ASP A 321 0.42 34.17 7.22
CA ASP A 321 1.22 33.36 6.30
C ASP A 321 1.85 34.21 5.17
N GLN A 322 3.16 34.06 4.96
CA GLN A 322 3.92 34.72 3.91
C GLN A 322 4.50 33.73 2.87
N ASP A 323 4.41 32.42 3.10
CA ASP A 323 4.90 31.40 2.17
C ASP A 323 3.83 30.91 1.18
N GLY A 324 2.58 31.39 1.33
CA GLY A 324 1.48 31.10 0.42
C GLY A 324 0.98 29.66 0.53
N GLY A 325 1.26 28.99 1.64
CA GLY A 325 0.90 27.60 1.89
C GLY A 325 1.63 26.62 0.98
N THR A 326 2.92 26.85 0.69
CA THR A 326 3.70 26.04 -0.27
C THR A 326 3.46 24.53 -0.10
N LYS A 327 2.96 23.91 -1.19
CA LYS A 327 2.56 22.50 -1.31
C LYS A 327 3.69 21.58 -0.88
N ARG A 328 3.45 20.78 0.16
CA ARG A 328 4.26 19.64 0.56
C ARG A 328 3.34 18.51 1.01
N LEU A 329 3.91 17.32 1.18
CA LEU A 329 3.21 16.04 1.14
C LEU A 329 2.14 15.88 2.23
N ASN A 330 2.30 16.63 3.34
CA ASN A 330 1.31 16.89 4.38
C ASN A 330 0.47 15.67 4.77
N TYR A 331 1.17 14.56 5.03
CA TYR A 331 0.51 13.33 5.46
C TYR A 331 -0.04 13.49 6.86
N ASP A 332 -1.16 12.80 7.11
CA ASP A 332 -1.58 12.50 8.47
C ASP A 332 -0.59 11.51 9.07
N GLN A 333 -0.27 11.66 10.35
CA GLN A 333 0.86 10.99 10.96
C GLN A 333 0.52 10.30 12.30
N LEU A 334 0.89 9.02 12.42
CA LEU A 334 0.84 8.29 13.68
C LEU A 334 2.10 8.56 14.50
N HIS A 335 1.93 9.04 15.73
CA HIS A 335 3.04 9.17 16.69
C HIS A 335 2.88 8.23 17.87
N GLN A 336 4.00 7.72 18.35
CA GLN A 336 4.11 7.20 19.71
C GLN A 336 4.67 8.28 20.63
N ILE A 337 3.89 8.68 21.63
CA ILE A 337 4.32 9.66 22.63
C ILE A 337 5.19 8.94 23.66
N THR A 338 6.51 9.05 23.49
CA THR A 338 7.50 8.30 24.27
C THR A 338 7.81 8.93 25.63
N GLU A 339 7.60 10.24 25.77
CA GLU A 339 7.86 10.99 26.99
C GLU A 339 7.04 12.30 27.05
N GLU A 340 6.97 12.90 28.24
CA GLU A 340 6.42 14.24 28.41
C GLU A 340 7.32 15.27 27.71
N GLY A 341 6.73 16.15 26.91
CA GLY A 341 7.45 17.15 26.12
C GLY A 341 7.91 16.66 24.74
N TYR A 342 7.50 15.45 24.33
CA TYR A 342 7.60 14.99 22.94
C TYR A 342 6.89 15.99 22.02
N TYR A 343 7.54 16.41 20.93
CA TYR A 343 7.00 17.41 20.00
C TYR A 343 6.64 16.75 18.67
N GLY A 344 5.36 16.82 18.29
CA GLY A 344 4.82 16.20 17.07
C GLY A 344 5.04 16.98 15.76
N GLY A 345 5.60 18.20 15.81
CA GLY A 345 5.96 18.95 14.60
C GLY A 345 5.11 20.17 14.27
N HIS A 346 3.85 20.27 14.73
CA HIS A 346 3.00 21.45 14.46
C HIS A 346 3.33 22.65 15.39
N PRO A 347 3.66 23.84 14.87
CA PRO A 347 4.08 24.96 15.71
C PRO A 347 2.99 25.51 16.63
N ASN A 348 3.41 25.98 17.81
CA ASN A 348 2.63 26.85 18.67
C ASN A 348 3.52 27.98 19.19
N LEU A 349 3.31 29.17 18.64
CA LEU A 349 4.25 30.29 18.75
C LEU A 349 4.26 30.88 20.17
N VAL A 350 3.10 30.89 20.82
CA VAL A 350 2.96 31.36 22.19
C VAL A 350 3.74 30.45 23.14
N ARG A 351 3.71 29.12 22.93
CA ARG A 351 4.57 28.19 23.70
C ARG A 351 6.04 28.25 23.30
N ALA A 352 6.34 28.60 22.05
CA ALA A 352 7.71 28.70 21.55
C ALA A 352 8.50 29.85 22.20
N VAL A 353 7.87 31.03 22.33
CA VAL A 353 8.57 32.26 22.73
C VAL A 353 7.80 33.16 23.70
N GLY A 354 6.64 32.73 24.18
CA GLY A 354 5.78 33.54 25.05
C GLY A 354 5.25 34.78 24.34
N SER A 355 5.20 35.91 25.06
CA SER A 355 4.71 37.19 24.55
C SER A 355 5.50 37.77 23.36
N ALA A 356 6.71 37.28 23.10
CA ALA A 356 7.49 37.69 21.95
C ALA A 356 6.84 37.31 20.61
N ALA A 357 5.92 36.34 20.61
CA ALA A 357 5.15 35.94 19.43
C ALA A 357 4.23 37.06 18.90
N GLY A 358 3.83 38.02 19.75
CA GLY A 358 2.81 39.01 19.43
C GLY A 358 1.43 38.39 19.19
N LEU A 359 0.47 39.19 18.74
CA LEU A 359 -0.87 38.73 18.32
C LEU A 359 -1.28 39.40 17.01
N LEU A 360 -2.18 38.76 16.28
CA LEU A 360 -2.79 39.32 15.08
C LEU A 360 -4.14 39.92 15.44
N LEU A 361 -4.34 41.21 15.16
CA LEU A 361 -5.64 41.86 15.27
C LEU A 361 -6.33 41.81 13.90
N SER A 362 -7.33 40.94 13.76
CA SER A 362 -8.16 40.85 12.56
C SER A 362 -9.43 41.71 12.70
N PRO A 363 -9.74 42.61 11.76
CA PRO A 363 -10.94 43.47 11.84
C PRO A 363 -12.24 42.80 11.33
N GLY A 364 -12.23 41.49 11.04
CA GLY A 364 -13.34 40.72 10.48
C GLY A 364 -12.86 39.40 9.85
N ALA A 365 -13.64 38.85 8.91
CA ALA A 365 -13.40 37.55 8.26
C ALA A 365 -11.99 37.40 7.65
N GLY A 366 -11.14 36.60 8.30
CA GLY A 366 -9.83 36.19 7.79
C GLY A 366 -8.68 37.16 8.09
N VAL A 367 -7.63 37.11 7.26
CA VAL A 367 -6.39 37.91 7.46
C VAL A 367 -6.37 39.22 6.65
N THR A 368 -7.39 39.48 5.84
CA THR A 368 -7.44 40.69 5.00
C THR A 368 -7.64 41.93 5.86
N GLY A 369 -6.66 42.84 5.85
CA GLY A 369 -6.68 44.05 6.68
C GLY A 369 -6.27 43.81 8.14
N ALA A 370 -5.81 42.61 8.48
CA ALA A 370 -5.29 42.29 9.80
C ALA A 370 -4.01 43.08 10.12
N THR A 371 -3.83 43.44 11.39
CA THR A 371 -2.69 44.20 11.90
C THR A 371 -1.93 43.39 12.94
N PHE A 372 -0.65 43.10 12.67
CA PHE A 372 0.21 42.42 13.65
C PHE A 372 0.60 43.37 14.79
N LEU A 373 0.41 42.93 16.03
CA LEU A 373 0.77 43.63 17.26
C LEU A 373 2.00 42.96 17.90
N PRO A 374 3.22 43.49 17.68
CA PRO A 374 4.41 42.97 18.32
C PRO A 374 4.39 43.20 19.84
N GLN A 375 5.20 42.44 20.58
CA GLN A 375 5.32 42.57 22.04
C GLN A 375 5.47 44.04 22.50
N GLY A 376 4.67 44.43 23.51
CA GLY A 376 4.69 45.78 24.08
C GLY A 376 3.88 46.82 23.29
N SER A 377 3.23 46.42 22.20
CA SER A 377 2.26 47.27 21.49
C SER A 377 1.07 47.62 22.38
N ALA A 378 0.56 48.85 22.24
CA ALA A 378 -0.73 49.21 22.82
C ALA A 378 -1.84 48.36 22.17
N GLY A 379 -2.72 47.80 23.00
CA GLY A 379 -3.80 46.91 22.55
C GLY A 379 -3.51 45.41 22.75
N LEU A 380 -2.31 45.01 23.17
CA LEU A 380 -2.09 43.65 23.69
C LEU A 380 -2.64 43.52 25.14
N PRO A 381 -3.00 42.29 25.56
CA PRO A 381 -3.39 42.02 26.94
C PRO A 381 -2.30 42.45 27.93
N ALA A 382 -2.69 43.08 29.03
CA ALA A 382 -1.75 43.70 29.97
C ALA A 382 -0.81 42.66 30.62
N ASP A 383 -1.28 41.43 30.75
CA ASP A 383 -0.61 40.29 31.35
C ASP A 383 -0.06 39.29 30.33
N PHE A 384 0.03 39.64 29.04
CA PHE A 384 0.47 38.73 27.98
C PHE A 384 1.88 38.15 28.21
N ASN A 385 2.77 38.86 28.92
CA ASN A 385 4.07 38.33 29.36
C ASN A 385 3.96 37.10 30.28
N SER A 386 2.77 36.80 30.80
CA SER A 386 2.47 35.65 31.68
C SER A 386 1.56 34.61 31.02
N VAL A 387 1.37 34.67 29.69
CA VAL A 387 0.58 33.70 28.92
C VAL A 387 1.07 32.25 29.09
N ILE A 388 2.37 32.09 29.33
CA ILE A 388 3.01 30.87 29.81
C ILE A 388 3.91 31.21 31.01
N PRO A 389 4.23 30.24 31.89
CA PRO A 389 5.12 30.48 33.01
C PRO A 389 6.51 30.94 32.55
N ALA A 390 7.14 31.83 33.31
CA ALA A 390 8.47 32.32 32.97
C ALA A 390 9.50 31.18 32.93
N GLY A 391 10.25 31.10 31.84
CA GLY A 391 11.30 30.08 31.65
C GLY A 391 10.81 28.72 31.12
N THR A 392 9.54 28.57 30.77
CA THR A 392 9.00 27.32 30.19
C THR A 392 8.78 27.38 28.68
N ALA A 393 9.24 28.44 28.02
CA ALA A 393 9.20 28.54 26.56
C ALA A 393 10.07 27.45 25.93
N ASP A 394 9.55 26.79 24.89
CA ASP A 394 10.24 25.71 24.16
C ASP A 394 10.39 26.09 22.69
N PRO A 395 11.56 26.63 22.27
CA PRO A 395 11.74 27.14 20.92
C PRO A 395 11.58 26.09 19.80
N ARG A 396 11.61 24.79 20.13
CA ARG A 396 11.30 23.72 19.16
C ARG A 396 9.91 23.88 18.58
N GLN A 397 8.96 24.36 19.39
CA GLN A 397 7.56 24.58 18.99
C GLN A 397 7.36 25.78 18.06
N GLY A 398 8.44 26.46 17.65
CA GLY A 398 8.39 27.45 16.56
C GLY A 398 8.67 26.86 15.18
N VAL A 399 9.15 25.62 15.11
CA VAL A 399 9.61 24.96 13.89
C VAL A 399 8.57 23.94 13.43
N PHE A 400 8.14 24.03 12.18
CA PHE A 400 7.26 23.06 11.56
C PHE A 400 8.07 21.83 11.09
N TYR A 401 7.61 20.63 11.41
CA TYR A 401 8.13 19.37 10.82
C TYR A 401 7.14 18.84 9.78
N GLU A 402 7.67 18.32 8.69
CA GLU A 402 6.90 17.78 7.59
C GLU A 402 6.30 16.43 8.00
N GLY A 403 4.97 16.37 8.01
CA GLY A 403 4.20 15.18 8.39
C GLY A 403 4.66 13.96 7.62
N GLY A 404 5.08 12.91 8.34
CA GLY A 404 5.48 11.64 7.74
C GLY A 404 6.90 11.52 7.22
N ILE A 405 7.72 12.57 7.33
CA ILE A 405 9.08 12.62 6.79
C ILE A 405 10.12 12.85 7.90
N ASP A 406 10.00 13.93 8.66
CA ASP A 406 11.00 14.33 9.67
C ASP A 406 10.41 14.62 11.07
N ASP A 407 9.13 14.32 11.26
CA ASP A 407 8.34 14.49 12.48
C ASP A 407 8.41 13.30 13.46
N GLY A 408 9.04 12.20 13.05
CA GLY A 408 9.10 10.96 13.83
C GLY A 408 7.83 10.10 13.73
N ALA A 409 7.05 10.24 12.65
CA ALA A 409 5.92 9.38 12.36
C ALA A 409 6.28 7.89 12.33
N LEU A 410 5.33 7.04 12.73
CA LEU A 410 5.39 5.59 12.66
C LEU A 410 4.49 5.01 11.56
N ASP A 411 3.56 5.82 11.07
CA ASP A 411 2.71 5.54 9.92
C ASP A 411 2.24 6.86 9.32
N THR A 412 1.96 6.83 8.03
CA THR A 412 1.39 7.94 7.28
C THR A 412 0.16 7.52 6.51
N GLY A 413 -0.77 8.46 6.37
CA GLY A 413 -1.93 8.31 5.50
C GLY A 413 -2.42 9.64 4.97
N GLN A 414 -3.50 9.61 4.20
CA GLN A 414 -4.19 10.78 3.67
C GLN A 414 -5.68 10.64 3.94
N GLY A 415 -6.41 11.76 3.98
CA GLY A 415 -7.88 11.73 4.06
C GLY A 415 -8.48 11.94 5.43
N SER A 416 -7.72 12.45 6.42
CA SER A 416 -8.15 12.64 7.81
C SER A 416 -8.36 11.31 8.53
N LEU A 417 -7.26 10.77 9.03
CA LEU A 417 -7.22 9.65 9.97
C LEU A 417 -7.57 10.14 11.38
N ASN A 418 -8.61 9.53 11.97
CA ASN A 418 -9.26 10.05 13.16
C ASN A 418 -9.22 9.06 14.33
N GLY A 419 -10.32 8.35 14.60
CA GLY A 419 -10.49 7.54 15.80
C GLY A 419 -9.45 6.44 15.96
N LEU A 420 -9.07 6.18 17.22
CA LEU A 420 -8.08 5.18 17.59
C LEU A 420 -8.63 4.15 18.57
N ALA A 421 -8.33 2.88 18.34
CA ALA A 421 -8.60 1.81 19.30
C ALA A 421 -7.48 0.77 19.32
N GLU A 422 -7.34 0.04 20.44
CA GLU A 422 -6.50 -1.15 20.51
C GLU A 422 -7.35 -2.40 20.32
N TYR A 423 -6.95 -3.28 19.41
CA TYR A 423 -7.59 -4.59 19.28
C TYR A 423 -7.13 -5.54 20.40
N THR A 424 -7.92 -5.68 21.47
CA THR A 424 -7.50 -6.43 22.68
C THR A 424 -8.00 -7.88 22.73
N ALA A 425 -8.83 -8.31 21.77
CA ALA A 425 -9.37 -9.67 21.74
C ALA A 425 -8.34 -10.71 21.29
N SER A 426 -8.46 -11.94 21.80
CA SER A 426 -7.60 -13.07 21.45
C SER A 426 -8.08 -13.85 20.22
N THR A 427 -8.81 -13.19 19.33
CA THR A 427 -9.32 -13.77 18.08
C THR A 427 -8.18 -14.22 17.19
N THR A 428 -8.34 -15.38 16.55
CA THR A 428 -7.40 -15.89 15.56
C THR A 428 -8.07 -16.13 14.21
N TRP A 429 -7.36 -15.83 13.13
CA TRP A 429 -7.77 -16.10 11.75
C TRP A 429 -6.95 -17.24 11.16
N ALA A 430 -7.56 -18.07 10.32
CA ALA A 430 -6.83 -19.06 9.55
C ALA A 430 -5.99 -18.35 8.47
N THR A 431 -4.82 -18.91 8.17
CA THR A 431 -3.90 -18.43 7.12
C THR A 431 -3.93 -19.39 5.94
N ALA A 432 -3.60 -18.90 4.73
CA ALA A 432 -3.58 -19.71 3.51
C ALA A 432 -2.68 -20.96 3.62
N ASN A 433 -1.64 -20.91 4.45
CA ASN A 433 -0.69 -22.01 4.67
C ASN A 433 -1.12 -22.97 5.80
N GLY A 434 -2.37 -22.94 6.24
CA GLY A 434 -2.90 -23.84 7.27
C GLY A 434 -2.55 -23.48 8.73
N GLY A 435 -1.86 -22.35 8.96
CA GLY A 435 -1.60 -21.80 10.29
C GLY A 435 -2.69 -20.81 10.76
N THR A 436 -2.48 -20.16 11.90
CA THR A 436 -3.35 -19.08 12.41
C THR A 436 -2.60 -17.78 12.68
N THR A 437 -3.22 -16.64 12.42
CA THR A 437 -2.71 -15.30 12.76
C THR A 437 -3.60 -14.61 13.80
N SER A 438 -3.07 -13.61 14.49
CA SER A 438 -3.78 -12.77 15.47
C SER A 438 -3.30 -11.34 15.34
N ILE A 439 -4.22 -10.38 15.48
CA ILE A 439 -3.94 -8.93 15.52
C ILE A 439 -4.09 -8.35 16.94
N LYS A 440 -4.07 -9.19 17.98
CA LYS A 440 -4.11 -8.73 19.37
C LYS A 440 -2.98 -7.73 19.63
N GLY A 441 -3.36 -6.56 20.15
CA GLY A 441 -2.49 -5.42 20.40
C GLY A 441 -2.41 -4.44 19.23
N ALA A 442 -2.89 -4.77 18.03
CA ALA A 442 -2.83 -3.85 16.89
C ALA A 442 -3.57 -2.53 17.19
N ILE A 443 -3.04 -1.44 16.62
CA ILE A 443 -3.67 -0.12 16.63
C ILE A 443 -4.65 -0.09 15.46
N LEU A 444 -5.89 0.30 15.72
CA LEU A 444 -6.94 0.47 14.74
C LEU A 444 -7.14 1.96 14.50
N VAL A 445 -7.21 2.37 13.24
CA VAL A 445 -7.41 3.77 12.85
C VAL A 445 -8.52 3.87 11.82
N THR A 446 -9.44 4.82 12.00
CA THR A 446 -10.49 5.09 11.01
C THR A 446 -10.11 6.26 10.10
N ASP A 447 -10.41 6.13 8.82
CA ASP A 447 -10.20 7.14 7.78
C ASP A 447 -11.55 7.62 7.23
N LEU A 448 -11.75 8.95 7.12
CA LEU A 448 -12.98 9.55 6.57
C LEU A 448 -13.30 9.09 5.15
N ALA A 449 -12.31 8.63 4.37
CA ALA A 449 -12.53 8.05 3.05
C ALA A 449 -13.29 6.70 3.12
N GLY A 450 -13.48 6.13 4.31
CA GLY A 450 -14.26 4.92 4.52
C GLY A 450 -13.41 3.67 4.71
N TYR A 451 -12.24 3.80 5.32
CA TYR A 451 -11.32 2.69 5.58
C TYR A 451 -11.04 2.52 7.08
N LEU A 452 -10.71 1.27 7.44
CA LEU A 452 -10.14 0.90 8.73
C LEU A 452 -8.71 0.44 8.51
N HIS A 453 -7.74 1.11 9.11
CA HIS A 453 -6.34 0.72 9.11
C HIS A 453 -6.07 -0.16 10.34
N ILE A 454 -5.40 -1.28 10.13
CA ILE A 454 -4.95 -2.20 11.17
C ILE A 454 -3.44 -2.16 11.17
N ILE A 455 -2.87 -1.49 12.17
CA ILE A 455 -1.44 -1.25 12.30
C ILE A 455 -0.89 -2.23 13.34
N PRO A 456 -0.09 -3.23 12.93
CA PRO A 456 0.45 -4.20 13.86
C PRO A 456 1.52 -3.60 14.77
N ARG A 457 1.62 -4.15 15.98
CA ARG A 457 2.66 -3.78 16.94
C ARG A 457 3.69 -4.91 17.10
N ASN A 458 4.95 -4.52 17.21
CA ASN A 458 6.07 -5.44 17.44
C ASN A 458 6.14 -5.89 18.91
N ALA A 459 7.06 -6.81 19.22
CA ALA A 459 7.19 -7.39 20.57
C ALA A 459 7.55 -6.38 21.67
N SER A 460 8.06 -5.19 21.31
CA SER A 460 8.35 -4.10 22.26
C SER A 460 7.15 -3.18 22.52
N GLY A 461 6.03 -3.45 21.84
CA GLY A 461 4.86 -2.57 21.80
C GLY A 461 5.04 -1.35 20.89
N GLY A 462 6.09 -1.30 20.08
CA GLY A 462 6.27 -0.27 19.05
C GLY A 462 5.61 -0.68 17.73
N VAL A 463 5.78 0.15 16.69
CA VAL A 463 5.38 -0.15 15.31
C VAL A 463 6.64 -0.26 14.47
N ASP A 464 6.78 -1.35 13.71
CA ASP A 464 7.86 -1.49 12.74
C ASP A 464 7.50 -0.66 11.50
N THR A 465 8.49 -0.03 10.86
CA THR A 465 8.27 0.91 9.75
C THR A 465 9.02 0.53 8.48
N THR A 466 8.52 1.04 7.36
CA THR A 466 9.10 0.96 6.03
C THR A 466 8.97 2.33 5.35
N THR A 467 9.75 2.57 4.31
CA THR A 467 9.66 3.81 3.50
C THR A 467 8.74 3.54 2.31
N GLY A 468 7.70 4.36 2.16
CA GLY A 468 6.79 4.36 1.02
C GLY A 468 7.45 4.95 -0.24
N SER A 469 6.73 4.92 -1.37
CA SER A 469 7.26 5.35 -2.67
C SER A 469 7.69 6.83 -2.68
N ALA A 470 6.95 7.69 -1.97
CA ALA A 470 7.19 9.13 -1.85
C ALA A 470 8.23 9.51 -0.79
N GLY A 471 8.91 8.52 -0.18
CA GLY A 471 9.85 8.74 0.93
C GLY A 471 9.19 8.86 2.31
N GLN A 472 7.86 8.71 2.38
CA GLN A 472 7.08 8.76 3.62
C GLN A 472 7.24 7.52 4.49
N ILE A 473 7.09 7.67 5.81
CA ILE A 473 7.17 6.54 6.74
C ILE A 473 5.83 5.83 6.84
N VAL A 474 5.79 4.55 6.48
CA VAL A 474 4.58 3.71 6.54
C VAL A 474 4.78 2.57 7.54
N ALA A 475 3.74 2.21 8.29
CA ALA A 475 3.78 1.07 9.19
C ALA A 475 3.92 -0.25 8.41
N ALA A 476 4.93 -1.04 8.78
CA ALA A 476 5.21 -2.33 8.17
C ALA A 476 4.10 -3.34 8.50
N GLY A 477 3.55 -3.96 7.46
CA GLY A 477 2.45 -4.93 7.62
C GLY A 477 1.11 -4.32 8.00
N LYS A 478 0.94 -2.99 7.84
CA LYS A 478 -0.36 -2.31 7.91
C LYS A 478 -1.33 -2.99 6.93
N GLN A 479 -2.55 -3.24 7.40
CA GLN A 479 -3.66 -3.70 6.56
C GLN A 479 -4.72 -2.61 6.47
N VAL A 480 -5.36 -2.47 5.32
CA VAL A 480 -6.43 -1.49 5.09
C VAL A 480 -7.71 -2.23 4.73
N VAL A 481 -8.76 -2.06 5.53
CA VAL A 481 -10.05 -2.73 5.37
C VAL A 481 -11.09 -1.71 4.89
N PRO A 482 -11.61 -1.82 3.65
CA PRO A 482 -12.64 -0.92 3.15
C PRO A 482 -13.97 -1.17 3.88
N MET A 483 -14.61 -0.10 4.34
CA MET A 483 -15.90 -0.15 5.04
C MET A 483 -17.08 0.24 4.14
N GLY A 484 -16.82 0.53 2.86
CA GLY A 484 -17.85 0.99 1.91
C GLY A 484 -18.33 2.42 2.19
N GLY A 485 -17.44 3.33 2.58
CA GLY A 485 -17.72 4.76 2.78
C GLY A 485 -18.30 5.12 4.15
N GLY A 486 -18.97 6.28 4.24
CA GLY A 486 -19.76 6.71 5.39
C GLY A 486 -19.08 7.68 6.37
N SER A 487 -17.89 8.20 6.04
CA SER A 487 -17.11 9.11 6.89
C SER A 487 -16.90 8.60 8.34
N PRO A 488 -16.14 7.49 8.51
CA PRO A 488 -15.74 6.98 9.81
C PRO A 488 -15.04 8.00 10.72
N LEU A 489 -15.44 8.08 11.98
CA LEU A 489 -14.82 8.98 12.97
C LEU A 489 -14.43 8.29 14.27
N GLY A 490 -15.40 7.72 14.96
CA GLY A 490 -15.22 7.08 16.27
C GLY A 490 -15.16 5.57 16.14
N ILE A 491 -14.32 4.93 16.95
CA ILE A 491 -14.09 3.49 16.92
C ILE A 491 -13.97 2.92 18.34
N ASP A 492 -14.46 1.70 18.53
CA ASP A 492 -14.12 0.89 19.70
C ASP A 492 -14.01 -0.58 19.32
N ALA A 493 -13.09 -1.29 19.96
CA ALA A 493 -12.82 -2.71 19.73
C ALA A 493 -13.07 -3.51 21.01
N VAL A 494 -13.93 -4.53 20.89
CA VAL A 494 -14.41 -5.26 22.06
C VAL A 494 -13.42 -6.35 22.44
N GLY A 495 -12.75 -6.17 23.58
CA GLY A 495 -11.81 -7.15 24.15
C GLY A 495 -12.46 -8.42 24.72
N ASP A 496 -11.60 -9.35 25.14
CA ASP A 496 -12.00 -10.63 25.73
C ASP A 496 -12.89 -10.45 26.99
N GLY A 497 -13.81 -11.39 27.21
CA GLY A 497 -14.66 -11.42 28.41
C GLY A 497 -15.83 -10.43 28.41
N LYS A 498 -15.97 -9.60 27.36
CA LYS A 498 -17.14 -8.74 27.12
C LYS A 498 -18.11 -9.36 26.10
N PRO A 499 -19.40 -9.01 26.12
CA PRO A 499 -20.32 -9.38 25.03
C PRO A 499 -19.78 -8.89 23.69
N PHE A 500 -19.84 -9.73 22.64
CA PHE A 500 -19.34 -9.41 21.29
C PHE A 500 -17.81 -9.27 21.18
N ALA A 501 -17.04 -9.93 22.06
CA ALA A 501 -15.59 -9.97 21.99
C ALA A 501 -15.07 -10.27 20.58
N GLY A 502 -14.06 -9.53 20.15
CA GLY A 502 -13.45 -9.60 18.82
C GLY A 502 -14.06 -8.68 17.77
N THR A 503 -15.21 -8.07 18.04
CA THR A 503 -15.87 -7.14 17.09
C THR A 503 -15.30 -5.72 17.18
N ILE A 504 -15.38 -4.99 16.07
CA ILE A 504 -14.99 -3.58 15.96
C ILE A 504 -16.24 -2.78 15.57
N TRP A 505 -16.48 -1.68 16.27
CA TRP A 505 -17.65 -0.81 16.12
C TRP A 505 -17.18 0.55 15.69
N VAL A 506 -17.73 1.07 14.60
CA VAL A 506 -17.27 2.31 13.97
C VAL A 506 -18.46 3.20 13.67
N THR A 507 -18.40 4.46 14.07
CA THR A 507 -19.40 5.46 13.66
C THR A 507 -19.26 5.72 12.16
N ALA A 508 -20.37 5.87 11.44
CA ALA A 508 -20.36 6.30 10.04
C ALA A 508 -21.20 7.57 9.94
N LEU A 509 -20.54 8.73 10.12
CA LEU A 509 -21.21 10.02 10.30
C LEU A 509 -22.09 10.39 9.09
N ALA A 510 -21.58 10.18 7.86
CA ALA A 510 -22.31 10.52 6.64
C ALA A 510 -23.49 9.58 6.36
N ASP A 511 -23.37 8.31 6.79
CA ASP A 511 -24.45 7.32 6.65
C ASP A 511 -25.50 7.42 7.77
N GLY A 512 -25.19 8.17 8.84
CA GLY A 512 -26.03 8.31 10.02
C GLY A 512 -26.23 7.00 10.79
N ASN A 513 -25.26 6.09 10.76
CA ASN A 513 -25.35 4.76 11.37
C ASN A 513 -24.04 4.32 12.05
N ILE A 514 -24.02 3.08 12.56
CA ILE A 514 -22.83 2.44 13.14
C ILE A 514 -22.55 1.15 12.36
N LYS A 515 -21.32 1.01 11.88
CA LYS A 515 -20.82 -0.18 11.20
C LYS A 515 -20.19 -1.12 12.22
N VAL A 516 -20.43 -2.42 12.06
CA VAL A 516 -19.92 -3.48 12.93
C VAL A 516 -19.15 -4.49 12.10
N LEU A 517 -17.85 -4.60 12.40
CA LEU A 517 -16.95 -5.56 11.79
C LEU A 517 -16.81 -6.76 12.74
N THR A 518 -17.23 -7.94 12.28
CA THR A 518 -17.17 -9.19 13.05
C THR A 518 -16.16 -10.14 12.40
N PRO A 519 -15.19 -10.69 13.18
CA PRO A 519 -14.23 -11.65 12.65
C PRO A 519 -14.92 -12.81 11.94
N GLY A 520 -14.52 -13.09 10.70
CA GLY A 520 -15.16 -14.13 9.91
C GLY A 520 -14.62 -14.18 8.48
N PRO A 521 -14.78 -15.32 7.79
CA PRO A 521 -14.11 -15.62 6.51
C PRO A 521 -14.54 -14.73 5.34
N THR A 522 -15.56 -13.89 5.53
CA THR A 522 -16.04 -12.96 4.52
C THR A 522 -15.40 -11.59 4.78
N ASN A 523 -14.31 -11.25 4.10
CA ASN A 523 -13.93 -9.84 3.91
C ASN A 523 -14.65 -9.33 2.65
N PRO A 524 -15.17 -8.10 2.60
CA PRO A 524 -15.26 -7.41 1.34
C PRO A 524 -13.83 -7.06 0.90
N GLN A 525 -13.40 -7.67 -0.20
CA GLN A 525 -12.15 -7.43 -0.94
C GLN A 525 -10.90 -8.19 -0.47
N ASN A 526 -10.26 -8.82 -1.45
CA ASN A 526 -8.97 -9.50 -1.38
C ASN A 526 -7.86 -8.43 -1.27
N LEU A 527 -6.95 -8.51 -0.27
CA LEU A 527 -5.88 -7.51 -0.05
C LEU A 527 -4.67 -7.70 -0.98
N ASP A 528 -4.64 -8.82 -1.67
CA ASP A 528 -3.67 -9.25 -2.66
C ASP A 528 -4.48 -9.91 -3.77
N LEU A 529 -4.98 -9.09 -4.69
CA LEU A 529 -6.06 -9.44 -5.62
C LEU A 529 -5.70 -10.64 -6.51
N ASP A 530 -4.43 -10.80 -6.86
CA ASP A 530 -3.91 -11.87 -7.72
C ASP A 530 -3.11 -12.96 -6.98
N GLY A 531 -2.87 -12.80 -5.68
CA GLY A 531 -2.31 -13.84 -4.81
C GLY A 531 -0.80 -13.97 -4.90
N ASP A 532 -0.13 -12.91 -5.34
CA ASP A 532 1.30 -12.91 -5.55
C ASP A 532 2.05 -12.61 -4.22
N GLY A 533 1.41 -12.03 -3.22
CA GLY A 533 1.99 -11.69 -1.93
C GLY A 533 2.49 -10.25 -1.82
N ILE A 534 2.24 -9.42 -2.83
CA ILE A 534 2.32 -7.96 -2.80
C ILE A 534 0.93 -7.43 -2.43
N ASN A 535 0.87 -6.45 -1.53
CA ASN A 535 -0.41 -5.86 -1.12
C ASN A 535 -0.92 -4.90 -2.20
N ASN A 536 -2.23 -4.83 -2.46
CA ASN A 536 -2.85 -3.94 -3.46
C ASN A 536 -2.48 -2.45 -3.34
N THR A 537 -1.97 -1.98 -2.19
CA THR A 537 -1.47 -0.60 -2.00
C THR A 537 -0.04 -0.41 -2.53
N LEU A 538 0.73 -1.49 -2.61
CA LEU A 538 2.11 -1.55 -3.08
C LEU A 538 2.24 -2.27 -4.44
N ASP A 539 1.13 -2.76 -4.98
CA ASP A 539 1.10 -3.55 -6.20
C ASP A 539 0.63 -2.70 -7.40
N PRO A 540 1.56 -2.31 -8.31
CA PRO A 540 1.22 -1.55 -9.51
C PRO A 540 0.39 -2.34 -10.53
N PHE A 541 0.33 -3.67 -10.41
CA PHE A 541 -0.28 -4.61 -11.33
C PHE A 541 -1.18 -5.62 -10.63
N ALA A 542 -1.98 -5.17 -9.64
CA ALA A 542 -2.82 -5.98 -8.75
C ALA A 542 -3.80 -7.02 -9.36
N LEU A 543 -3.83 -7.20 -10.68
CA LEU A 543 -4.60 -8.23 -11.36
C LEU A 543 -3.70 -9.18 -12.18
N ASP A 544 -2.38 -9.09 -12.02
CA ASP A 544 -1.36 -9.79 -12.79
C ASP A 544 -0.30 -10.39 -11.84
N PRO A 545 -0.42 -11.68 -11.50
CA PRO A 545 0.44 -12.32 -10.50
C PRO A 545 1.91 -12.44 -10.93
N ASP A 546 2.20 -12.20 -12.22
CA ASP A 546 3.56 -12.20 -12.78
C ASP A 546 4.11 -10.77 -12.94
N ASN A 547 3.38 -9.73 -12.52
CA ASN A 547 3.80 -8.33 -12.55
C ASN A 547 4.36 -7.88 -13.92
N GLY A 548 3.75 -8.31 -15.03
CA GLY A 548 4.21 -7.99 -16.38
C GLY A 548 5.48 -8.71 -16.83
N THR A 549 5.83 -9.82 -16.18
CA THR A 549 7.00 -10.66 -16.50
C THR A 549 6.64 -12.04 -17.05
N ALA A 550 5.34 -12.34 -17.21
CA ALA A 550 4.93 -13.58 -17.85
C ALA A 550 5.43 -13.63 -19.30
N GLY A 551 5.59 -14.83 -19.86
CA GLY A 551 6.05 -14.99 -21.24
C GLY A 551 5.17 -14.27 -22.29
N SER A 552 3.90 -14.00 -21.97
CA SER A 552 2.97 -13.20 -22.79
C SER A 552 3.26 -11.70 -22.77
N ASP A 553 3.92 -11.21 -21.73
CA ASP A 553 4.17 -9.79 -21.49
C ASP A 553 5.58 -9.38 -21.95
N ILE A 554 6.40 -10.37 -22.31
CA ILE A 554 7.73 -10.18 -22.90
C ILE A 554 7.59 -9.81 -24.38
N ILE A 555 8.06 -8.62 -24.74
CA ILE A 555 8.02 -8.07 -26.09
C ILE A 555 9.41 -8.09 -26.71
N SER A 556 9.60 -8.97 -27.70
CA SER A 556 10.83 -9.04 -28.49
C SER A 556 10.96 -7.94 -29.54
N GLY A 557 12.17 -7.75 -30.07
CA GLY A 557 12.47 -6.84 -31.17
C GLY A 557 11.72 -7.19 -32.46
N GLY A 558 11.13 -6.18 -33.11
CA GLY A 558 10.36 -6.35 -34.34
C GLY A 558 8.91 -6.80 -34.14
N LYS A 559 8.37 -6.68 -32.93
CA LYS A 559 7.00 -7.05 -32.56
C LYS A 559 6.10 -5.83 -32.45
N THR A 560 4.80 -6.07 -32.57
CA THR A 560 3.75 -5.09 -32.29
C THR A 560 2.74 -5.72 -31.32
N VAL A 561 2.45 -5.03 -30.22
CA VAL A 561 1.45 -5.39 -29.21
C VAL A 561 0.41 -4.29 -29.14
N VAL A 562 -0.86 -4.65 -29.01
CA VAL A 562 -1.99 -3.71 -29.01
C VAL A 562 -2.92 -3.97 -27.82
N PHE A 563 -3.16 -2.93 -27.04
CA PHE A 563 -4.20 -2.84 -26.03
C PHE A 563 -5.34 -2.02 -26.63
N ASN A 564 -6.37 -2.68 -27.15
CA ASN A 564 -7.48 -2.04 -27.88
C ASN A 564 -8.70 -1.70 -27.00
N PHE A 565 -8.60 -1.92 -25.68
CA PHE A 565 -9.63 -1.59 -24.67
C PHE A 565 -11.06 -2.08 -24.97
N GLU A 566 -11.23 -3.07 -25.84
CA GLU A 566 -12.52 -3.70 -26.13
C GLU A 566 -12.98 -4.53 -24.92
N SER A 567 -14.23 -4.37 -24.45
CA SER A 567 -14.72 -5.10 -23.26
C SER A 567 -14.80 -6.59 -23.50
N GLY A 568 -14.36 -7.36 -22.49
CA GLY A 568 -14.46 -8.82 -22.49
C GLY A 568 -13.42 -9.52 -23.36
N SER A 569 -12.48 -8.78 -23.95
CA SER A 569 -11.44 -9.31 -24.84
C SER A 569 -10.35 -10.06 -24.08
N ILE A 570 -10.03 -9.62 -22.85
CA ILE A 570 -8.94 -10.18 -22.04
C ILE A 570 -9.46 -10.46 -20.61
N PRO A 571 -9.98 -11.68 -20.33
CA PRO A 571 -10.41 -12.09 -19.00
C PRO A 571 -9.31 -11.90 -17.95
N GLY A 572 -9.69 -11.49 -16.74
CA GLY A 572 -8.74 -11.25 -15.62
C GLY A 572 -8.20 -9.82 -15.52
N THR A 573 -8.43 -8.97 -16.51
CA THR A 573 -7.95 -7.57 -16.51
C THR A 573 -9.07 -6.58 -16.17
N PHE A 574 -8.71 -5.34 -15.80
CA PHE A 574 -9.65 -4.28 -15.41
C PHE A 574 -10.68 -4.02 -16.51
N GLY A 575 -11.95 -4.35 -16.26
CA GLY A 575 -13.02 -4.23 -17.25
C GLY A 575 -12.84 -5.06 -18.54
N GLY A 576 -11.89 -6.01 -18.53
CA GLY A 576 -11.48 -6.79 -19.70
C GLY A 576 -10.64 -6.02 -20.73
N SER A 577 -10.04 -4.90 -20.33
CA SER A 577 -9.33 -3.96 -21.21
C SER A 577 -7.87 -4.32 -21.54
N GLY A 578 -7.26 -5.23 -20.79
CA GLY A 578 -5.82 -5.48 -20.83
C GLY A 578 -5.01 -4.72 -19.78
N LEU A 579 -5.62 -3.79 -19.04
CA LEU A 579 -4.97 -3.08 -17.93
C LEU A 579 -5.09 -3.91 -16.64
N THR A 580 -3.99 -4.04 -15.90
CA THR A 580 -3.88 -4.94 -14.74
C THR A 580 -3.72 -4.20 -13.41
N GLY A 581 -3.53 -2.88 -13.42
CA GLY A 581 -3.47 -2.09 -12.19
C GLY A 581 -3.60 -0.58 -12.42
N ALA A 582 -3.14 0.20 -11.44
CA ALA A 582 -3.09 1.66 -11.47
C ALA A 582 -1.77 2.18 -10.93
N MET A 583 -1.44 3.45 -11.21
CA MET A 583 -0.26 4.08 -10.64
C MET A 583 -0.38 4.18 -9.12
N ILE A 584 0.45 3.43 -8.38
CA ILE A 584 0.39 3.37 -6.92
C ILE A 584 1.02 4.62 -6.28
N ASN A 585 0.40 5.12 -5.22
CA ASN A 585 0.95 6.16 -4.36
C ASN A 585 1.52 5.63 -3.03
N GLY A 586 1.48 4.30 -2.84
CA GLY A 586 1.93 3.64 -1.62
C GLY A 586 1.00 3.84 -0.41
N LEU A 587 -0.18 4.46 -0.60
CA LEU A 587 -1.16 4.74 0.46
C LEU A 587 -2.54 4.14 0.15
N ASP A 588 -3.07 4.42 -1.03
CA ASP A 588 -4.37 3.96 -1.49
C ASP A 588 -4.27 2.58 -2.16
N PRO A 589 -5.18 1.64 -1.87
CA PRO A 589 -5.23 0.36 -2.55
C PRO A 589 -5.83 0.48 -3.96
N PHE A 590 -5.48 -0.45 -4.85
CA PHE A 590 -6.21 -0.70 -6.11
C PHE A 590 -7.62 -1.27 -5.86
N LEU A 591 -8.52 -0.43 -5.36
CA LEU A 591 -9.92 -0.75 -5.08
C LEU A 591 -10.83 0.43 -5.40
N ASP A 592 -12.12 0.14 -5.55
CA ASP A 592 -13.15 1.17 -5.76
C ASP A 592 -13.23 2.12 -4.55
N GLY A 593 -13.01 3.41 -4.80
CA GLY A 593 -12.86 4.46 -3.78
C GLY A 593 -11.43 4.75 -3.35
N GLY A 594 -10.44 3.95 -3.79
CA GLY A 594 -9.01 4.14 -3.53
C GLY A 594 -8.35 4.86 -4.71
N LEU A 595 -7.50 4.14 -5.45
CA LEU A 595 -6.87 4.62 -6.67
C LEU A 595 -7.85 4.81 -7.83
N TYR A 596 -9.08 4.30 -7.79
CA TYR A 596 -10.07 4.59 -8.82
C TYR A 596 -11.48 4.64 -8.24
N THR A 597 -12.44 5.18 -8.99
CA THR A 597 -13.87 5.08 -8.67
C THR A 597 -14.61 4.41 -9.82
N SER A 598 -15.17 3.22 -9.59
CA SER A 598 -15.83 2.41 -10.63
C SER A 598 -17.00 3.15 -11.30
N ALA A 599 -17.71 4.00 -10.56
CA ALA A 599 -18.76 4.85 -11.10
C ALA A 599 -18.24 5.88 -12.13
N ASN A 600 -16.98 6.31 -11.99
CA ASN A 600 -16.32 7.28 -12.85
C ASN A 600 -15.79 6.68 -14.15
N ILE A 601 -15.52 5.37 -14.18
CA ILE A 601 -14.87 4.70 -15.30
C ILE A 601 -15.87 3.86 -16.09
N ILE A 602 -15.91 4.03 -17.41
CA ILE A 602 -16.54 3.08 -18.34
C ILE A 602 -15.42 2.36 -19.09
N ALA A 603 -15.28 1.07 -18.87
CA ALA A 603 -14.35 0.22 -19.62
C ALA A 603 -15.10 -0.55 -20.72
N GLY A 604 -14.69 -0.32 -21.98
CA GLY A 604 -15.04 -1.17 -23.13
C GLY A 604 -16.50 -1.13 -23.61
N GLY A 605 -17.12 0.04 -23.67
CA GLY A 605 -18.42 0.23 -24.34
C GLY A 605 -18.39 -0.13 -25.85
N ALA A 606 -19.48 0.15 -26.58
CA ALA A 606 -19.67 -0.23 -28.00
C ALA A 606 -18.60 0.27 -29.01
N GLY A 607 -17.60 1.03 -28.56
CA GLY A 607 -16.47 1.50 -29.35
C GLY A 607 -15.08 1.06 -28.87
N GLY A 608 -14.95 0.23 -27.83
CA GLY A 608 -13.64 -0.20 -27.32
C GLY A 608 -12.80 0.93 -26.71
N VAL A 609 -13.43 1.77 -25.88
CA VAL A 609 -12.82 2.96 -25.28
C VAL A 609 -12.85 2.84 -23.76
N ILE A 610 -11.80 3.34 -23.09
CA ILE A 610 -11.85 3.67 -21.65
C ILE A 610 -12.24 5.13 -21.52
N GLN A 611 -13.39 5.38 -20.90
CA GLN A 611 -13.87 6.73 -20.60
C GLN A 611 -13.77 7.01 -19.11
N LEU A 612 -13.12 8.12 -18.76
CA LEU A 612 -13.19 8.75 -17.45
C LEU A 612 -14.22 9.88 -17.53
N LYS A 613 -15.37 9.72 -16.87
CA LYS A 613 -16.50 10.65 -16.99
C LYS A 613 -16.20 12.02 -16.38
N ASN A 614 -15.58 12.00 -15.21
CA ASN A 614 -15.31 13.15 -14.36
C ASN A 614 -13.92 12.98 -13.76
N VAL A 615 -12.89 13.33 -14.53
CA VAL A 615 -11.48 13.24 -14.12
C VAL A 615 -11.30 13.99 -12.80
N GLN A 616 -10.76 13.29 -11.81
CA GLN A 616 -10.56 13.79 -10.47
C GLN A 616 -9.30 14.66 -10.35
N GLU A 617 -9.25 15.43 -9.29
CA GLU A 617 -8.03 16.14 -8.89
C GLU A 617 -6.98 15.12 -8.42
N GLY A 618 -5.72 15.39 -8.76
CA GLY A 618 -4.58 14.59 -8.33
C GLY A 618 -3.28 15.20 -8.85
N ASP A 619 -2.23 15.12 -8.06
CA ASP A 619 -0.94 15.70 -8.38
C ASP A 619 0.13 14.59 -8.37
N LEU A 620 0.83 14.50 -9.49
CA LEU A 620 1.95 13.57 -9.71
C LEU A 620 3.30 14.26 -9.53
N THR A 621 3.32 15.57 -9.24
CA THR A 621 4.57 16.32 -9.24
C THR A 621 5.19 16.27 -7.85
N GLU A 622 6.47 15.90 -7.83
CA GLU A 622 7.24 15.75 -6.59
C GLU A 622 6.58 14.69 -5.68
N GLY A 623 6.85 14.66 -4.39
CA GLY A 623 6.31 13.59 -3.54
C GLY A 623 4.78 13.61 -3.31
N ASN A 624 4.00 14.49 -3.99
CA ASN A 624 2.57 14.66 -3.70
C ASN A 624 1.80 13.36 -3.90
N ASN A 625 2.02 12.69 -5.04
CA ASN A 625 1.54 11.34 -5.32
C ASN A 625 0.05 11.12 -4.98
N THR A 626 -0.82 12.04 -5.39
CA THR A 626 -2.27 11.96 -5.09
C THR A 626 -3.11 11.57 -6.29
N LEU A 627 -2.50 11.15 -7.39
CA LEU A 627 -3.24 10.81 -8.60
C LEU A 627 -4.07 9.53 -8.39
N LYS A 628 -5.31 9.56 -8.86
CA LYS A 628 -6.22 8.41 -8.86
C LYS A 628 -6.42 7.87 -10.27
N ASP A 629 -6.89 8.70 -11.20
CA ASP A 629 -7.30 8.28 -12.54
C ASP A 629 -6.13 7.93 -13.50
N ALA A 630 -5.31 6.93 -13.15
CA ALA A 630 -4.17 6.44 -13.93
C ALA A 630 -4.08 4.90 -13.93
N LEU A 631 -4.62 4.27 -14.98
CA LEU A 631 -4.64 2.82 -15.15
C LEU A 631 -3.46 2.34 -16.03
N GLN A 632 -2.92 1.16 -15.74
CA GLN A 632 -1.71 0.65 -16.38
C GLN A 632 -1.66 -0.88 -16.50
N ALA A 633 -0.71 -1.38 -17.30
CA ALA A 633 -0.31 -2.77 -17.40
C ALA A 633 1.23 -2.90 -17.36
N GLY A 634 1.73 -4.04 -16.92
CA GLY A 634 3.16 -4.35 -16.94
C GLY A 634 3.58 -4.98 -18.27
N VAL A 635 4.73 -4.58 -18.80
CA VAL A 635 5.36 -5.20 -19.98
C VAL A 635 6.87 -5.30 -19.79
N THR A 636 7.49 -6.33 -20.35
CA THR A 636 8.95 -6.52 -20.28
C THR A 636 9.54 -6.50 -21.69
N PHE A 637 10.59 -5.71 -21.94
CA PHE A 637 11.33 -5.80 -23.19
C PHE A 637 12.47 -6.81 -23.04
N ASP A 638 12.60 -7.73 -24.00
CA ASP A 638 13.78 -8.60 -24.02
C ASP A 638 15.00 -7.90 -24.66
N ASP A 639 16.16 -8.54 -24.52
CA ASP A 639 17.44 -8.01 -25.00
C ASP A 639 17.51 -7.77 -26.52
N SER A 640 16.58 -8.30 -27.31
CA SER A 640 16.57 -8.10 -28.76
C SER A 640 16.00 -6.72 -29.17
N VAL A 641 15.34 -5.99 -28.27
CA VAL A 641 14.73 -4.68 -28.57
C VAL A 641 15.77 -3.56 -28.61
N ALA A 642 15.90 -2.86 -29.74
CA ALA A 642 16.69 -1.63 -29.85
C ALA A 642 15.89 -0.39 -29.44
N THR A 643 14.70 -0.26 -30.04
CA THR A 643 13.78 0.84 -29.76
C THR A 643 12.37 0.31 -29.61
N ALA A 644 11.58 0.98 -28.77
CA ALA A 644 10.17 0.72 -28.58
C ALA A 644 9.38 2.02 -28.71
N ASN A 645 8.35 2.03 -29.55
CA ASN A 645 7.41 3.13 -29.67
C ASN A 645 6.13 2.75 -28.93
N VAL A 646 5.90 3.35 -27.76
CA VAL A 646 4.65 3.22 -27.00
C VAL A 646 3.74 4.36 -27.41
N THR A 647 2.59 4.05 -28.01
CA THR A 647 1.67 5.05 -28.59
C THR A 647 0.27 4.92 -27.99
N LEU A 648 -0.25 5.99 -27.40
CA LEU A 648 -1.63 6.12 -26.94
C LEU A 648 -2.45 6.90 -27.96
N THR A 649 -3.66 6.43 -28.24
CA THR A 649 -4.67 7.17 -29.01
C THR A 649 -5.82 7.60 -28.10
N MET A 650 -6.24 8.87 -28.19
CA MET A 650 -7.30 9.45 -27.37
C MET A 650 -8.09 10.50 -28.12
N ALA A 651 -9.31 10.78 -27.65
CA ALA A 651 -10.10 11.91 -28.14
C ALA A 651 -9.47 13.24 -27.74
N ASN A 652 -9.64 14.26 -28.58
CA ASN A 652 -9.28 15.63 -28.20
C ASN A 652 -10.35 16.19 -27.24
N TRP A 653 -10.07 16.18 -25.93
CA TRP A 653 -11.01 16.59 -24.90
C TRP A 653 -11.15 18.12 -24.75
N ILE A 654 -10.11 18.89 -25.12
CA ILE A 654 -10.02 20.34 -24.86
C ILE A 654 -11.21 21.16 -25.41
N PRO A 655 -11.70 20.95 -26.65
CA PRO A 655 -12.81 21.76 -27.20
C PRO A 655 -14.10 21.67 -26.38
N ASN A 656 -14.34 20.53 -25.73
CA ASN A 656 -15.57 20.25 -24.99
C ASN A 656 -15.48 20.65 -23.52
N ALA A 657 -14.28 20.73 -22.95
CA ALA A 657 -14.07 21.08 -21.55
C ALA A 657 -14.34 22.56 -21.24
N THR A 658 -14.67 22.84 -19.99
CA THR A 658 -14.76 24.19 -19.41
C THR A 658 -13.46 24.52 -18.70
N SER A 659 -13.06 25.80 -18.70
CA SER A 659 -11.87 26.28 -18.01
C SER A 659 -12.27 27.18 -16.85
N ASP A 660 -11.54 27.06 -15.75
CA ASP A 660 -11.55 27.90 -14.55
C ASP A 660 -10.14 28.46 -14.22
N GLY A 661 -9.19 28.28 -15.14
CA GLY A 661 -7.82 28.77 -15.02
C GLY A 661 -6.79 27.73 -14.60
N GLY A 662 -7.21 26.53 -14.19
CA GLY A 662 -6.33 25.40 -13.83
C GLY A 662 -5.60 24.76 -15.03
N PHE A 663 -4.93 23.62 -14.78
CA PHE A 663 -4.17 22.87 -15.79
C PHE A 663 -4.56 21.38 -15.87
N PRO A 664 -5.80 21.05 -16.26
CA PRO A 664 -6.19 19.67 -16.48
C PRO A 664 -5.39 19.07 -17.64
N ALA A 665 -5.06 17.78 -17.51
CA ALA A 665 -4.26 17.06 -18.47
C ALA A 665 -4.66 15.59 -18.57
N ALA A 666 -4.53 14.99 -19.76
CA ALA A 666 -4.71 13.57 -19.98
C ALA A 666 -3.67 13.05 -20.99
N GLY A 667 -3.20 11.82 -20.82
CA GLY A 667 -2.24 11.23 -21.74
C GLY A 667 -1.65 9.88 -21.33
N LEU A 668 -0.40 9.67 -21.76
CA LEU A 668 0.33 8.41 -21.69
C LEU A 668 1.44 8.49 -20.65
N GLN A 669 1.70 7.39 -19.95
CA GLN A 669 2.90 7.20 -19.14
C GLN A 669 3.59 5.86 -19.37
N ILE A 670 4.89 5.84 -19.07
CA ILE A 670 5.68 4.64 -18.78
C ILE A 670 6.45 4.82 -17.48
N GLY A 671 6.73 3.76 -16.73
CA GLY A 671 7.45 3.89 -15.46
C GLY A 671 7.67 2.59 -14.70
N THR A 672 7.96 2.71 -13.41
CA THR A 672 7.97 1.57 -12.45
C THR A 672 6.57 1.14 -12.04
N GLY A 673 5.56 1.96 -12.34
CA GLY A 673 4.18 1.74 -11.91
C GLY A 673 3.78 2.51 -10.66
N ASP A 674 4.73 3.20 -10.00
CA ASP A 674 4.45 4.17 -8.94
C ASP A 674 4.33 5.60 -9.49
N GLN A 675 3.92 6.53 -8.63
CA GLN A 675 3.78 7.95 -8.96
C GLN A 675 5.09 8.75 -8.81
N ASP A 676 6.23 8.12 -8.50
CA ASP A 676 7.52 8.78 -8.22
C ASP A 676 8.61 8.52 -9.28
N ASN A 677 8.40 7.55 -10.17
CA ASN A 677 9.39 7.10 -11.15
C ASN A 677 8.74 6.82 -12.50
N PHE A 678 8.38 7.88 -13.21
CA PHE A 678 7.66 7.80 -14.47
C PHE A 678 8.16 8.80 -15.51
N ILE A 679 7.80 8.54 -16.77
CA ILE A 679 7.83 9.49 -17.87
C ILE A 679 6.41 9.60 -18.42
N LYS A 680 5.85 10.80 -18.42
CA LYS A 680 4.54 11.08 -19.01
C LYS A 680 4.64 12.01 -20.21
N LEU A 681 3.70 11.84 -21.13
CA LEU A 681 3.38 12.78 -22.20
C LEU A 681 1.88 13.01 -22.18
N VAL A 682 1.46 14.26 -21.96
CA VAL A 682 0.05 14.63 -21.79
C VAL A 682 -0.36 15.79 -22.69
N LEU A 683 -1.65 15.83 -23.03
CA LEU A 683 -2.32 17.01 -23.56
C LEU A 683 -3.01 17.74 -22.40
N GLY A 684 -2.64 19.00 -22.18
CA GLY A 684 -3.19 19.87 -21.14
C GLY A 684 -3.86 21.14 -21.68
N GLY A 685 -4.85 21.65 -20.95
CA GLY A 685 -5.53 22.92 -21.23
C GLY A 685 -5.07 24.02 -20.26
N ARG A 686 -4.80 25.25 -20.74
CA ARG A 686 -4.38 26.37 -19.88
C ARG A 686 -5.08 27.68 -20.20
N GLY A 687 -5.35 28.44 -19.14
CA GLY A 687 -5.87 29.81 -19.16
C GLY A 687 -7.33 29.89 -19.58
N GLU A 688 -8.04 30.89 -19.06
CA GLU A 688 -9.50 31.01 -19.21
C GLU A 688 -9.90 32.18 -20.11
N SER A 689 -10.80 31.94 -21.06
CA SER A 689 -11.45 32.98 -21.86
C SER A 689 -12.70 33.52 -21.16
N ALA A 690 -13.21 34.68 -21.59
CA ALA A 690 -14.45 35.25 -21.06
C ALA A 690 -15.70 34.33 -21.22
N SER A 691 -15.61 33.27 -22.04
CA SER A 691 -16.66 32.26 -22.19
C SER A 691 -16.37 30.96 -21.43
N GLY A 692 -15.42 30.95 -20.48
CA GLY A 692 -15.04 29.78 -19.69
C GLY A 692 -14.40 28.66 -20.52
N LYS A 693 -13.58 29.00 -21.52
CA LYS A 693 -12.89 28.04 -22.40
C LYS A 693 -11.37 28.22 -22.37
N TYR A 694 -10.64 27.13 -22.60
CA TYR A 694 -9.18 27.18 -22.65
C TYR A 694 -8.67 28.11 -23.75
N THR A 695 -7.64 28.87 -23.43
CA THR A 695 -6.98 29.79 -24.37
C THR A 695 -5.69 29.22 -24.97
N SER A 696 -5.16 28.16 -24.37
CA SER A 696 -3.99 27.42 -24.86
C SER A 696 -4.16 25.92 -24.66
N ALA A 697 -3.68 25.15 -25.64
CA ALA A 697 -3.52 23.70 -25.56
C ALA A 697 -2.04 23.37 -25.56
N ILE A 698 -1.61 22.48 -24.68
CA ILE A 698 -0.19 22.24 -24.36
C ILE A 698 0.09 20.75 -24.42
N PHE A 699 1.13 20.35 -25.15
CA PHE A 699 1.77 19.06 -24.94
C PHE A 699 2.83 19.21 -23.87
N GLU A 700 2.72 18.48 -22.77
CA GLU A 700 3.72 18.46 -21.72
C GLU A 700 4.33 17.08 -21.62
N THR A 701 5.66 17.05 -21.62
CA THR A 701 6.43 15.85 -21.27
C THR A 701 7.10 16.09 -19.93
N SER A 702 6.95 15.15 -19.01
CA SER A 702 7.57 15.22 -17.69
C SER A 702 8.24 13.89 -17.36
N MET A 703 9.47 13.94 -16.85
CA MET A 703 10.17 12.80 -16.27
C MET A 703 10.36 13.05 -14.78
N GLU A 704 9.94 12.10 -13.96
CA GLU A 704 10.09 12.13 -12.52
C GLU A 704 10.96 10.97 -12.05
N ASN A 705 11.84 11.25 -11.09
CA ASN A 705 12.70 10.25 -10.48
C ASN A 705 13.00 10.64 -9.04
N LEU A 706 12.44 9.89 -8.08
CA LEU A 706 12.54 10.13 -6.63
C LEU A 706 12.00 11.51 -6.21
N GLY A 707 10.82 11.89 -6.70
CA GLY A 707 10.18 13.15 -6.31
C GLY A 707 10.80 14.40 -6.95
N VAL A 708 11.63 14.25 -8.00
CA VAL A 708 12.23 15.36 -8.74
C VAL A 708 11.76 15.33 -10.20
N ALA A 709 10.89 16.27 -10.56
CA ALA A 709 10.32 16.37 -11.90
C ALA A 709 11.16 17.26 -12.85
N GLN A 710 11.27 16.84 -14.11
CA GLN A 710 11.77 17.64 -15.23
C GLN A 710 10.69 17.74 -16.30
N SER A 711 10.21 18.94 -16.59
CA SER A 711 9.09 19.16 -17.52
C SER A 711 9.48 20.03 -18.72
N VAL A 712 8.96 19.66 -19.89
CA VAL A 712 9.07 20.42 -21.13
C VAL A 712 7.68 20.52 -21.76
N SER A 713 7.25 21.75 -22.07
CA SER A 713 5.91 22.01 -22.60
C SER A 713 5.96 22.71 -23.95
N VAL A 714 5.06 22.33 -24.86
CA VAL A 714 4.91 22.92 -26.20
C VAL A 714 3.44 23.29 -26.44
N THR A 715 3.17 24.57 -26.69
CA THR A 715 1.82 25.05 -27.00
C THR A 715 1.44 24.75 -28.45
N ASN A 716 0.23 24.21 -28.67
CA ASN A 716 -0.36 24.03 -29.99
C ASN A 716 -1.87 24.32 -30.00
N ASN A 717 -2.23 25.56 -30.35
CA ASN A 717 -3.62 26.03 -30.27
C ASN A 717 -4.53 25.50 -31.39
N ALA A 718 -4.03 24.67 -32.32
CA ALA A 718 -4.91 23.98 -33.27
C ALA A 718 -5.91 23.06 -32.54
N LEU A 719 -5.52 22.51 -31.39
CA LEU A 719 -6.30 21.58 -30.56
C LEU A 719 -7.48 22.24 -29.83
N LEU A 720 -7.59 23.57 -29.81
CA LEU A 720 -8.73 24.28 -29.23
C LEU A 720 -10.04 24.08 -30.02
N SER A 721 -9.98 23.50 -31.22
CA SER A 721 -11.14 23.29 -32.10
C SER A 721 -11.23 21.84 -32.57
N ALA A 722 -12.39 21.21 -32.33
CA ALA A 722 -12.69 19.87 -32.81
C ALA A 722 -12.68 19.75 -34.35
N ALA A 723 -12.88 20.87 -35.08
CA ALA A 723 -12.80 20.90 -36.54
C ALA A 723 -11.36 20.77 -37.06
N ASN A 724 -10.36 21.07 -36.23
CA ASN A 724 -8.95 20.94 -36.56
C ASN A 724 -8.35 19.62 -36.04
N ALA A 725 -8.85 19.13 -34.90
CA ALA A 725 -8.40 17.89 -34.28
C ALA A 725 -9.55 17.25 -33.48
N SER A 726 -10.01 16.08 -33.90
CA SER A 726 -10.96 15.26 -33.13
C SER A 726 -10.26 14.17 -32.31
N TRP A 727 -9.06 13.76 -32.72
CA TRP A 727 -8.24 12.75 -32.04
C TRP A 727 -6.80 13.24 -31.89
N VAL A 728 -6.10 12.66 -30.91
CA VAL A 728 -4.69 12.92 -30.60
C VAL A 728 -3.97 11.59 -30.40
N GLN A 729 -2.73 11.51 -30.90
CA GLN A 729 -1.83 10.41 -30.62
C GLN A 729 -0.57 10.93 -29.93
N LEU A 730 -0.27 10.32 -28.79
CA LEU A 730 0.89 10.60 -27.95
C LEU A 730 1.81 9.39 -28.00
N ARG A 731 3.11 9.61 -28.20
CA ARG A 731 4.10 8.55 -28.32
C ARG A 731 5.32 8.84 -27.46
N LEU A 732 5.76 7.82 -26.73
CA LEU A 732 7.06 7.78 -26.10
C LEU A 732 7.94 6.79 -26.89
N ALA A 733 8.93 7.32 -27.61
CA ALA A 733 9.91 6.53 -28.34
C ALA A 733 11.12 6.25 -27.44
N VAL A 734 11.16 5.05 -26.88
CA VAL A 734 12.21 4.54 -26.01
C VAL A 734 13.33 3.98 -26.86
N ASN A 735 14.57 4.41 -26.61
CA ASN A 735 15.77 3.84 -27.19
C ASN A 735 16.58 3.17 -26.07
N LEU A 736 16.58 1.84 -26.06
CA LEU A 736 17.26 1.03 -25.06
C LEU A 736 18.77 0.97 -25.29
N GLU A 737 19.26 1.34 -26.48
CA GLU A 737 20.69 1.40 -26.77
C GLU A 737 21.33 2.70 -26.24
N THR A 738 20.56 3.79 -26.15
CA THR A 738 21.03 5.09 -25.68
C THR A 738 20.44 5.53 -24.35
N ASN A 739 19.54 4.74 -23.75
CA ASN A 739 18.80 5.07 -22.53
C ASN A 739 18.06 6.42 -22.62
N THR A 740 17.50 6.72 -23.80
CA THR A 740 16.78 7.97 -24.05
C THR A 740 15.33 7.73 -24.42
N VAL A 741 14.44 8.60 -23.94
CA VAL A 741 13.03 8.61 -24.32
C VAL A 741 12.72 9.91 -25.04
N THR A 742 12.15 9.80 -26.23
CA THR A 742 11.76 10.97 -27.03
C THR A 742 10.23 11.05 -27.11
N PRO A 743 9.61 12.15 -26.67
CA PRO A 743 8.18 12.36 -26.83
C PRO A 743 7.86 12.77 -28.27
N LEU A 744 6.77 12.23 -28.81
CA LEU A 744 6.25 12.56 -30.13
C LEU A 744 4.72 12.70 -30.07
N TRP A 745 4.15 13.60 -30.85
CA TRP A 745 2.70 13.77 -30.93
C TRP A 745 2.21 14.10 -32.33
N ARG A 746 0.98 13.72 -32.62
CA ARG A 746 0.22 14.14 -33.80
C ARG A 746 -1.27 14.16 -33.51
N PHE A 747 -2.04 14.80 -34.37
CA PHE A 747 -3.49 14.94 -34.22
C PHE A 747 -4.13 15.12 -35.59
N GLY A 748 -5.44 14.90 -35.67
CA GLY A 748 -6.17 15.04 -36.92
C GLY A 748 -7.67 14.90 -36.75
N THR A 749 -8.39 14.82 -37.87
CA THR A 749 -9.84 14.63 -37.93
C THR A 749 -10.21 13.37 -38.69
N GLY A 750 -11.34 12.75 -38.36
CA GLY A 750 -11.81 11.52 -39.01
C GLY A 750 -11.18 10.25 -38.43
N ALA A 751 -11.11 9.17 -39.22
CA ALA A 751 -10.57 7.88 -38.77
C ALA A 751 -9.03 7.93 -38.62
N VAL A 752 -8.51 7.27 -37.58
CA VAL A 752 -7.07 7.09 -37.39
C VAL A 752 -6.56 6.03 -38.38
N SER A 753 -5.51 6.34 -39.15
CA SER A 753 -4.99 5.39 -40.17
C SER A 753 -4.20 4.23 -39.52
N SER A 754 -4.50 2.99 -39.91
CA SER A 754 -3.88 1.76 -39.36
C SER A 754 -2.65 1.25 -40.12
N ALA A 755 -2.19 1.94 -41.17
CA ALA A 755 -1.06 1.49 -41.98
C ALA A 755 0.26 2.04 -41.40
N THR A 756 1.15 1.14 -40.93
CA THR A 756 2.56 1.34 -40.52
C THR A 756 2.92 2.74 -40.06
N ASP A 757 3.20 2.92 -38.77
CA ASP A 757 3.23 4.23 -38.13
C ASP A 757 4.64 4.81 -37.84
N PRO A 758 5.39 5.31 -38.87
CA PRO A 758 6.76 5.78 -38.68
C PRO A 758 6.80 7.08 -37.88
N ASN A 759 7.90 7.29 -37.15
CA ASN A 759 8.14 8.52 -36.38
C ASN A 759 8.12 9.79 -37.25
N SER A 760 8.38 9.69 -38.56
CA SER A 760 8.31 10.81 -39.50
C SER A 760 6.91 11.42 -39.65
N ALA A 761 5.86 10.73 -39.21
CA ALA A 761 4.49 11.22 -39.23
C ALA A 761 4.12 12.05 -37.97
N PHE A 762 5.05 12.21 -37.02
CA PHE A 762 4.82 12.92 -35.76
C PHE A 762 5.65 14.20 -35.66
N THR A 763 5.16 15.14 -34.85
CA THR A 763 6.00 16.21 -34.32
C THR A 763 6.90 15.62 -33.23
N VAL A 764 8.20 15.89 -33.31
CA VAL A 764 9.21 15.36 -32.39
C VAL A 764 9.50 16.42 -31.32
N GLY A 765 9.36 16.04 -30.05
CA GLY A 765 9.74 16.86 -28.90
C GLY A 765 11.20 16.67 -28.49
N SER A 766 11.58 17.30 -27.38
CA SER A 766 12.95 17.20 -26.83
C SER A 766 13.18 15.83 -26.20
N SER A 767 14.24 15.14 -26.61
CA SER A 767 14.63 13.86 -26.03
C SER A 767 15.16 14.02 -24.60
N MET A 768 14.85 13.05 -23.73
CA MET A 768 15.27 13.00 -22.34
C MET A 768 16.17 11.78 -22.13
N THR A 769 17.25 11.93 -21.35
CA THR A 769 18.11 10.81 -20.95
C THR A 769 17.67 10.31 -19.59
N VAL A 770 17.40 9.01 -19.48
CA VAL A 770 17.00 8.40 -18.21
C VAL A 770 18.25 8.19 -17.35
N PRO A 771 18.27 8.61 -16.07
CA PRO A 771 19.45 8.51 -15.23
C PRO A 771 19.94 7.06 -15.05
N ASN A 772 21.25 6.83 -15.20
CA ASN A 772 21.84 5.50 -15.00
C ASN A 772 21.63 4.99 -13.56
N GLY A 773 21.22 3.73 -13.43
CA GLY A 773 20.98 3.08 -12.14
C GLY A 773 19.68 3.45 -11.44
N SER A 774 18.88 4.37 -12.01
CA SER A 774 17.53 4.70 -11.50
C SER A 774 16.59 3.51 -11.57
N ALA A 775 15.57 3.49 -10.69
CA ALA A 775 14.49 2.52 -10.73
C ALA A 775 13.75 2.56 -12.08
N LEU A 776 13.48 3.77 -12.59
CA LEU A 776 12.89 4.00 -13.91
C LEU A 776 13.70 3.35 -15.05
N LEU A 777 15.03 3.49 -15.06
CA LEU A 777 15.85 2.85 -16.09
C LEU A 777 15.82 1.32 -15.97
N LYS A 778 15.88 0.79 -14.74
CA LYS A 778 15.79 -0.66 -14.51
C LYS A 778 14.46 -1.22 -15.01
N ALA A 779 13.34 -0.52 -14.78
CA ALA A 779 12.04 -0.93 -15.29
C ALA A 779 12.02 -0.97 -16.82
N ILE A 780 12.52 0.08 -17.48
CA ILE A 780 12.67 0.14 -18.95
C ILE A 780 13.53 -1.01 -19.49
N GLN A 781 14.52 -1.46 -18.74
CA GLN A 781 15.46 -2.52 -19.12
C GLN A 781 14.99 -3.93 -18.73
N GLY A 782 13.87 -4.08 -18.02
CA GLY A 782 13.37 -5.38 -17.56
C GLY A 782 14.08 -5.94 -16.31
N ASP A 783 14.87 -5.11 -15.61
CA ASP A 783 15.69 -5.48 -14.45
C ASP A 783 15.12 -4.91 -13.12
N TYR A 784 13.80 -4.71 -13.06
CA TYR A 784 13.14 -4.08 -11.91
C TYR A 784 12.40 -5.09 -11.03
N THR A 785 12.17 -4.70 -9.77
CA THR A 785 11.47 -5.53 -8.80
C THR A 785 10.52 -4.72 -7.94
N VAL A 786 9.34 -5.27 -7.65
CA VAL A 786 8.38 -4.76 -6.65
C VAL A 786 8.22 -5.82 -5.57
N GLY A 787 8.26 -5.42 -4.29
CA GLY A 787 8.17 -6.38 -3.18
C GLY A 787 9.26 -7.47 -3.15
N GLY A 788 10.39 -7.26 -3.85
CA GLY A 788 11.45 -8.25 -4.03
C GLY A 788 11.22 -9.27 -5.14
N LYS A 789 10.15 -9.12 -5.93
CA LYS A 789 9.83 -9.95 -7.10
C LYS A 789 10.11 -9.23 -8.41
N PRO A 790 10.45 -9.94 -9.51
CA PRO A 790 10.56 -9.34 -10.84
C PRO A 790 9.29 -8.58 -11.23
N SER A 791 9.46 -7.44 -11.87
CA SER A 791 8.37 -6.58 -12.31
C SER A 791 8.74 -5.93 -13.65
N GLY A 792 7.78 -5.92 -14.57
CA GLY A 792 7.87 -5.24 -15.85
C GLY A 792 7.79 -3.72 -15.74
N MET A 793 8.02 -3.04 -16.86
CA MET A 793 7.77 -1.61 -17.03
C MET A 793 6.26 -1.36 -17.09
N ALA A 794 5.77 -0.41 -16.32
CA ALA A 794 4.40 0.05 -16.44
C ALA A 794 4.20 0.82 -17.75
N VAL A 795 3.08 0.57 -18.41
CA VAL A 795 2.58 1.32 -19.56
C VAL A 795 1.11 1.62 -19.31
N GLY A 796 0.72 2.89 -19.34
CA GLY A 796 -0.63 3.25 -18.93
C GLY A 796 -1.15 4.58 -19.43
N LEU A 797 -2.45 4.79 -19.20
CA LEU A 797 -3.14 6.06 -19.38
C LEU A 797 -3.16 6.82 -18.05
N LEU A 798 -3.28 8.14 -18.11
CA LEU A 798 -3.52 8.97 -16.94
C LEU A 798 -4.36 10.21 -17.29
N ALA A 799 -5.11 10.71 -16.32
CA ALA A 799 -5.75 12.01 -16.39
C ALA A 799 -5.83 12.67 -15.01
N THR A 800 -5.69 13.99 -14.97
CA THR A 800 -5.85 14.80 -13.75
C THR A 800 -6.52 16.13 -14.09
N SER A 801 -7.37 16.62 -13.18
CA SER A 801 -7.87 17.98 -13.28
C SER A 801 -6.86 19.04 -12.83
N ASN A 802 -5.91 18.67 -11.95
CA ASN A 802 -4.80 19.49 -11.42
C ASN A 802 -5.21 20.95 -11.10
N ASP A 803 -5.99 21.10 -10.03
CA ASP A 803 -6.63 22.35 -9.58
C ASP A 803 -7.61 23.00 -10.59
N GLY A 804 -7.90 22.34 -11.71
CA GLY A 804 -8.80 22.82 -12.75
C GLY A 804 -10.16 22.13 -12.76
N ALA A 805 -11.04 22.63 -13.63
CA ALA A 805 -12.39 22.11 -13.77
C ALA A 805 -12.39 20.62 -14.19
N PRO A 806 -13.25 19.78 -13.60
CA PRO A 806 -13.40 18.41 -14.01
C PRO A 806 -13.81 18.28 -15.49
N PHE A 807 -13.31 17.24 -16.16
CA PHE A 807 -13.56 17.00 -17.58
C PHE A 807 -13.70 15.50 -17.89
N THR A 808 -14.12 15.19 -19.11
CA THR A 808 -14.20 13.81 -19.61
C THR A 808 -13.00 13.50 -20.49
N ALA A 809 -12.35 12.35 -20.27
CA ALA A 809 -11.25 11.85 -21.08
C ALA A 809 -11.59 10.49 -21.68
N ASP A 810 -11.45 10.36 -23.00
CA ASP A 810 -11.73 9.13 -23.76
C ASP A 810 -10.45 8.59 -24.39
N PHE A 811 -10.08 7.34 -24.05
CA PHE A 811 -8.87 6.66 -24.52
C PHE A 811 -9.23 5.46 -25.39
N ASP A 812 -8.70 5.40 -26.61
CA ASP A 812 -9.02 4.37 -27.60
C ASP A 812 -8.13 3.14 -27.44
N GLY A 813 -6.84 3.31 -27.15
CA GLY A 813 -5.92 2.18 -27.03
C GLY A 813 -4.44 2.55 -27.00
N ILE A 814 -3.63 1.58 -26.56
CA ILE A 814 -2.17 1.66 -26.52
C ILE A 814 -1.59 0.67 -27.53
N THR A 815 -0.60 1.09 -28.33
CA THR A 815 0.14 0.23 -29.23
C THR A 815 1.63 0.35 -28.95
N ILE A 816 2.29 -0.79 -28.76
CA ILE A 816 3.75 -0.89 -28.59
C ILE A 816 4.31 -1.50 -29.87
N THR A 817 5.26 -0.84 -30.52
CA THR A 817 5.98 -1.39 -31.68
C THR A 817 7.47 -1.31 -31.44
N THR A 818 8.16 -2.44 -31.52
CA THR A 818 9.59 -2.55 -31.28
C THR A 818 10.38 -2.70 -32.57
N THR A 819 11.63 -2.25 -32.56
CA THR A 819 12.64 -2.61 -33.56
C THR A 819 13.68 -3.50 -32.93
N ALA A 820 14.27 -4.39 -33.72
CA ALA A 820 15.32 -5.27 -33.24
C ALA A 820 16.70 -4.58 -33.29
N LYS A 821 17.57 -4.89 -32.33
CA LYS A 821 18.99 -4.50 -32.36
C LYS A 821 19.67 -5.03 -33.61
N SER A 822 20.49 -4.19 -34.24
CA SER A 822 21.23 -4.56 -35.43
C SER A 822 22.18 -5.73 -35.11
N GLY A 823 22.04 -6.86 -35.81
CA GLY A 823 22.78 -8.11 -35.52
C GLY A 823 22.01 -9.14 -34.68
N THR A 824 20.78 -8.85 -34.23
CA THR A 824 19.94 -9.80 -33.48
C THR A 824 18.85 -10.49 -34.31
N THR A 825 18.37 -9.88 -35.42
CA THR A 825 17.49 -10.57 -36.38
C THR A 825 18.25 -11.15 -37.55
N ASN A 826 18.70 -12.38 -37.32
CA ASN A 826 19.30 -13.28 -38.28
C ASN A 826 18.39 -13.51 -39.52
N PRO A 827 18.92 -13.44 -40.78
CA PRO A 827 18.14 -13.63 -42.00
C PRO A 827 17.31 -14.91 -42.00
N VAL A 828 16.02 -14.84 -42.36
CA VAL A 828 15.16 -16.03 -42.53
C VAL A 828 15.65 -16.82 -43.74
N VAL A 829 16.00 -18.08 -43.50
CA VAL A 829 16.48 -19.06 -44.50
C VAL A 829 15.32 -19.91 -44.99
N ALA A 830 14.42 -20.30 -44.10
CA ALA A 830 13.21 -21.05 -44.41
C ALA A 830 12.10 -20.68 -43.43
N ALA A 831 10.86 -20.62 -43.89
CA ALA A 831 9.68 -20.56 -43.05
C ALA A 831 8.60 -21.47 -43.62
N ILE A 832 8.02 -22.35 -42.81
CA ILE A 832 7.13 -23.44 -43.26
C ILE A 832 5.87 -23.42 -42.38
N ASN A 833 4.70 -23.33 -43.00
CA ASN A 833 3.42 -23.49 -42.32
C ASN A 833 3.05 -24.98 -42.25
N ALA A 834 3.22 -25.61 -41.09
CA ALA A 834 3.04 -27.05 -40.93
C ALA A 834 1.54 -27.42 -41.05
N GLY A 835 1.23 -28.42 -41.87
CA GLY A 835 -0.13 -28.84 -42.20
C GLY A 835 -0.91 -27.90 -43.12
N GLY A 836 -0.37 -26.73 -43.50
CA GLY A 836 -1.12 -25.66 -44.17
C GLY A 836 -0.54 -25.14 -45.49
N GLY A 837 -1.25 -24.19 -46.09
CA GLY A 837 -0.83 -23.47 -47.30
C GLY A 837 0.12 -22.30 -46.98
N ALA A 838 0.66 -21.67 -48.03
CA ALA A 838 1.51 -20.49 -47.88
C ALA A 838 0.72 -19.29 -47.33
N LEU A 839 1.32 -18.53 -46.41
CA LEU A 839 0.75 -17.33 -45.80
C LEU A 839 1.84 -16.34 -45.38
N SER A 840 1.46 -15.13 -45.04
CA SER A 840 2.39 -14.16 -44.43
C SER A 840 1.88 -13.73 -43.07
N GLN A 841 2.76 -13.76 -42.07
CA GLN A 841 2.49 -13.41 -40.68
C GLN A 841 3.78 -12.88 -40.05
N ASP A 842 3.70 -11.86 -39.16
CA ASP A 842 4.83 -11.26 -38.46
C ASP A 842 5.96 -10.74 -39.38
N GLY A 843 5.61 -10.31 -40.60
CA GLY A 843 6.59 -9.93 -41.63
C GLY A 843 7.39 -11.10 -42.22
N ILE A 844 7.03 -12.34 -41.89
CA ILE A 844 7.63 -13.57 -42.40
C ILE A 844 6.72 -14.15 -43.48
N SER A 845 7.31 -14.60 -44.60
CA SER A 845 6.59 -15.31 -45.66
C SER A 845 6.76 -16.82 -45.46
N PHE A 846 5.72 -17.49 -44.97
CA PHE A 846 5.69 -18.94 -44.79
C PHE A 846 5.36 -19.64 -46.11
N SER A 847 6.19 -20.60 -46.48
CA SER A 847 5.88 -21.55 -47.55
C SER A 847 4.83 -22.57 -47.09
N ALA A 848 4.11 -23.16 -48.05
CA ALA A 848 3.23 -24.30 -47.77
C ALA A 848 4.03 -25.48 -47.20
N ASP A 849 3.37 -26.36 -46.46
CA ASP A 849 4.04 -27.46 -45.77
C ASP A 849 4.89 -28.34 -46.71
N GLN A 850 6.17 -28.49 -46.38
CA GLN A 850 7.16 -29.18 -47.21
C GLN A 850 8.32 -29.73 -46.37
N TYR A 851 9.12 -30.63 -46.95
CA TYR A 851 10.28 -31.29 -46.33
C TYR A 851 9.98 -32.26 -45.18
N PHE A 852 8.72 -32.63 -44.97
CA PHE A 852 8.32 -33.57 -43.93
C PHE A 852 8.39 -35.03 -44.38
N THR A 853 8.47 -35.95 -43.42
CA THR A 853 8.18 -37.39 -43.58
C THR A 853 7.30 -37.86 -42.43
N GLY A 854 6.23 -38.59 -42.73
CA GLY A 854 5.25 -39.04 -41.73
C GLY A 854 4.25 -37.96 -41.31
N GLY A 855 3.46 -38.28 -40.27
CA GLY A 855 2.41 -37.42 -39.71
C GLY A 855 1.16 -37.21 -40.58
N GLY A 856 0.08 -36.76 -39.93
CA GLY A 856 -1.14 -36.25 -40.56
C GLY A 856 -1.16 -34.73 -40.59
N ALA A 857 -2.07 -34.12 -41.35
CA ALA A 857 -2.32 -32.68 -41.34
C ALA A 857 -3.74 -32.41 -40.83
N PHE A 858 -3.91 -31.37 -40.03
CA PHE A 858 -5.20 -30.89 -39.56
C PHE A 858 -5.28 -29.37 -39.72
N ALA A 859 -6.47 -28.87 -40.00
CA ALA A 859 -6.76 -27.45 -40.14
C ALA A 859 -8.02 -27.16 -39.34
N ASP A 860 -7.91 -26.28 -38.34
CA ASP A 860 -9.05 -25.90 -37.54
C ASP A 860 -9.84 -24.76 -38.23
N ALA A 861 -11.08 -25.06 -38.60
CA ALA A 861 -12.00 -24.11 -39.19
C ALA A 861 -13.13 -23.68 -38.23
N THR A 862 -13.27 -24.34 -37.07
CA THR A 862 -14.47 -24.21 -36.22
C THR A 862 -14.20 -24.30 -34.71
N GLY A 863 -12.97 -24.44 -34.24
CA GLY A 863 -12.64 -24.46 -32.81
C GLY A 863 -12.33 -25.83 -32.21
N GLY A 864 -11.65 -26.70 -32.95
CA GLY A 864 -11.21 -28.01 -32.46
C GLY A 864 -12.37 -28.91 -32.01
N ASN A 865 -12.40 -29.26 -30.72
CA ASN A 865 -13.46 -30.06 -30.08
C ASN A 865 -14.74 -29.27 -29.72
N GLY A 866 -14.83 -28.00 -30.13
CA GLY A 866 -15.95 -27.10 -29.85
C GLY A 866 -15.75 -26.19 -28.63
N LEU A 867 -14.58 -26.21 -27.99
CA LEU A 867 -14.24 -25.35 -26.84
C LEU A 867 -13.22 -24.25 -27.16
N GLN A 868 -12.58 -24.27 -28.34
CA GLN A 868 -11.53 -23.33 -28.72
C GLN A 868 -12.04 -22.29 -29.75
N PRO A 869 -11.57 -21.04 -29.75
CA PRO A 869 -11.71 -20.12 -30.88
C PRO A 869 -10.77 -20.53 -32.02
N ALA A 870 -11.20 -20.38 -33.27
CA ALA A 870 -10.39 -20.72 -34.42
C ALA A 870 -9.26 -19.68 -34.65
N PHE A 871 -8.02 -20.14 -34.82
CA PHE A 871 -6.83 -19.35 -35.19
C PHE A 871 -6.85 -18.84 -36.65
N THR A 872 -8.02 -18.38 -37.11
CA THR A 872 -8.34 -18.08 -38.51
C THR A 872 -7.30 -17.15 -39.16
N ASN A 873 -6.78 -17.54 -40.33
CA ASN A 873 -5.79 -16.80 -41.12
C ASN A 873 -4.41 -16.62 -40.44
N THR A 874 -4.06 -17.47 -39.47
CA THR A 874 -2.72 -17.49 -38.84
C THR A 874 -1.99 -18.80 -39.11
N VAL A 875 -0.68 -18.83 -38.85
CA VAL A 875 0.14 -20.06 -38.89
C VAL A 875 -0.32 -21.12 -37.88
N TYR A 876 -1.03 -20.71 -36.83
CA TYR A 876 -1.57 -21.62 -35.82
C TYR A 876 -2.88 -22.30 -36.26
N GLN A 877 -3.48 -21.89 -37.38
CA GLN A 877 -4.71 -22.51 -37.90
C GLN A 877 -4.52 -23.98 -38.31
N THR A 878 -3.29 -24.32 -38.69
CA THR A 878 -2.96 -25.65 -39.22
C THR A 878 -1.89 -26.32 -38.37
N GLU A 879 -1.86 -27.65 -38.43
CA GLU A 879 -0.84 -28.45 -37.79
C GLU A 879 -0.47 -29.69 -38.61
N ARG A 880 0.77 -30.13 -38.42
CA ARG A 880 1.19 -31.51 -38.65
C ARG A 880 1.21 -32.25 -37.31
N TYR A 881 0.65 -33.46 -37.26
CA TYR A 881 0.55 -34.22 -36.01
C TYR A 881 0.90 -35.70 -36.16
N GLY A 882 1.23 -36.36 -35.04
CA GLY A 882 1.68 -37.74 -34.93
C GLY A 882 3.21 -37.85 -34.85
N ASN A 883 3.76 -39.03 -35.15
CA ASN A 883 5.21 -39.17 -35.33
C ASN A 883 5.60 -38.69 -36.74
N PHE A 884 6.43 -37.64 -36.82
CA PHE A 884 6.91 -37.07 -38.07
C PHE A 884 8.29 -36.44 -37.92
N SER A 885 8.92 -36.14 -39.05
CA SER A 885 10.20 -35.44 -39.12
C SER A 885 10.20 -34.39 -40.20
N TYR A 886 11.09 -33.39 -40.09
CA TYR A 886 11.40 -32.43 -41.16
C TYR A 886 12.90 -32.50 -41.48
N ALA A 887 13.27 -32.48 -42.76
CA ALA A 887 14.65 -32.40 -43.23
C ALA A 887 14.84 -31.14 -44.09
N ILE A 888 15.10 -30.01 -43.42
CA ILE A 888 15.01 -28.68 -44.04
C ILE A 888 16.34 -28.32 -44.71
N PRO A 889 16.40 -28.13 -46.04
CA PRO A 889 17.64 -27.84 -46.74
C PRO A 889 18.19 -26.45 -46.35
N VAL A 890 19.49 -26.38 -46.10
CA VAL A 890 20.20 -25.13 -45.84
C VAL A 890 21.40 -24.96 -46.77
N ALA A 891 21.82 -23.70 -46.99
CA ALA A 891 22.85 -23.38 -47.99
C ALA A 891 24.29 -23.75 -47.57
N SER A 892 24.53 -24.02 -46.28
CA SER A 892 25.86 -24.34 -45.77
C SER A 892 25.78 -25.22 -44.53
N THR A 893 26.65 -26.23 -44.43
CA THR A 893 26.80 -27.08 -43.23
C THR A 893 27.77 -26.48 -42.20
N THR A 894 28.47 -25.40 -42.56
CA THR A 894 29.41 -24.69 -41.66
C THR A 894 28.83 -23.39 -41.11
N GLN A 895 27.66 -23.00 -41.59
CA GLN A 895 26.88 -21.88 -41.05
C GLN A 895 26.02 -22.41 -39.90
N ALA A 896 26.03 -21.71 -38.77
CA ALA A 896 25.08 -22.00 -37.69
C ALA A 896 23.72 -21.35 -37.99
N TYR A 897 22.65 -21.97 -37.51
CA TYR A 897 21.28 -21.55 -37.70
C TYR A 897 20.53 -21.58 -36.37
N THR A 898 19.46 -20.81 -36.24
CA THR A 898 18.49 -20.98 -35.14
C THR A 898 17.17 -21.46 -35.73
N VAL A 899 16.49 -22.37 -35.04
CA VAL A 899 15.21 -22.96 -35.45
C VAL A 899 14.13 -22.55 -34.46
N GLU A 900 13.16 -21.79 -34.93
CA GLU A 900 11.94 -21.41 -34.23
C GLU A 900 10.83 -22.40 -34.58
N LEU A 901 10.20 -22.99 -33.56
CA LEU A 901 9.07 -23.91 -33.65
C LEU A 901 7.83 -23.25 -33.03
N ARG A 902 6.71 -23.27 -33.76
CA ARG A 902 5.44 -22.64 -33.37
C ARG A 902 4.37 -23.70 -33.18
N PHE A 903 3.62 -23.61 -32.09
CA PHE A 903 2.59 -24.56 -31.69
C PHE A 903 1.31 -23.83 -31.29
N GLY A 904 0.16 -24.20 -31.85
CA GLY A 904 -1.15 -23.90 -31.28
C GLY A 904 -1.79 -25.20 -30.80
N GLU A 905 -2.38 -25.24 -29.60
CA GLU A 905 -3.18 -26.40 -29.17
C GLU A 905 -4.57 -26.32 -29.81
N LEU A 906 -4.90 -27.27 -30.70
CA LEU A 906 -6.11 -27.24 -31.56
C LEU A 906 -7.16 -28.29 -31.16
N TRP A 907 -6.93 -29.04 -30.09
CA TRP A 907 -7.79 -30.17 -29.73
C TRP A 907 -8.03 -30.36 -28.24
N TRP A 908 -6.99 -30.28 -27.40
CA TRP A 908 -7.08 -30.54 -25.97
C TRP A 908 -7.34 -29.27 -25.15
N SER A 909 -7.84 -29.45 -23.92
CA SER A 909 -8.25 -28.32 -23.07
C SER A 909 -7.69 -28.31 -21.65
N ASN A 910 -6.94 -29.34 -21.25
CA ASN A 910 -6.27 -29.39 -19.94
C ASN A 910 -4.81 -29.83 -20.07
N PRO A 911 -3.92 -29.35 -19.18
CA PRO A 911 -2.58 -29.90 -19.01
C PRO A 911 -2.58 -31.42 -18.78
N GLY A 912 -1.51 -32.09 -19.20
CA GLY A 912 -1.24 -33.52 -19.10
C GLY A 912 -1.86 -34.36 -20.21
N GLN A 913 -2.67 -33.76 -21.09
CA GLN A 913 -3.41 -34.50 -22.13
C GLN A 913 -2.58 -34.76 -23.40
N ARG A 914 -1.59 -33.91 -23.68
CA ARG A 914 -0.63 -34.08 -24.77
C ARG A 914 0.76 -33.72 -24.29
N VAL A 915 1.68 -34.68 -24.40
CA VAL A 915 3.07 -34.55 -23.96
C VAL A 915 3.95 -35.21 -25.02
N PHE A 916 4.96 -34.53 -25.54
CA PHE A 916 5.79 -35.08 -26.62
C PHE A 916 7.21 -34.51 -26.65
N ASP A 917 8.12 -35.25 -27.30
CA ASP A 917 9.52 -34.84 -27.44
C ASP A 917 9.81 -34.29 -28.84
N VAL A 918 10.78 -33.39 -28.92
CA VAL A 918 11.33 -32.87 -30.17
C VAL A 918 12.85 -32.96 -30.14
N THR A 919 13.43 -33.48 -31.22
CA THR A 919 14.87 -33.46 -31.45
C THR A 919 15.23 -32.63 -32.67
N LEU A 920 16.44 -32.05 -32.67
CA LEU A 920 17.05 -31.28 -33.74
C LEU A 920 18.50 -31.74 -33.89
N GLU A 921 18.88 -32.21 -35.09
CA GLU A 921 20.21 -32.81 -35.35
C GLU A 921 20.55 -33.95 -34.36
N GLY A 922 19.54 -34.74 -33.98
CA GLY A 922 19.68 -35.83 -33.03
C GLY A 922 19.81 -35.41 -31.56
N GLN A 923 19.78 -34.11 -31.26
CA GLN A 923 19.76 -33.57 -29.90
C GLN A 923 18.31 -33.33 -29.45
N THR A 924 17.96 -33.73 -28.23
CA THR A 924 16.65 -33.39 -27.65
C THR A 924 16.61 -31.90 -27.31
N ILE A 925 15.71 -31.17 -27.95
CA ILE A 925 15.52 -29.72 -27.74
C ILE A 925 14.26 -29.41 -26.94
N LEU A 926 13.29 -30.32 -26.93
CA LEU A 926 12.10 -30.27 -26.08
C LEU A 926 11.88 -31.70 -25.57
N ASN A 927 11.83 -31.87 -24.25
CA ASN A 927 11.59 -33.14 -23.58
C ASN A 927 10.30 -33.01 -22.76
N ASP A 928 9.34 -33.90 -22.98
CA ASP A 928 8.02 -33.90 -22.36
C ASP A 928 7.25 -32.57 -22.52
N LEU A 929 7.24 -31.98 -23.73
CA LEU A 929 6.51 -30.72 -23.97
C LEU A 929 5.00 -30.93 -23.83
N ASP A 930 4.40 -30.20 -22.89
CA ASP A 930 2.97 -29.96 -22.76
C ASP A 930 2.67 -28.48 -23.05
N ILE A 931 1.96 -28.22 -24.15
CA ILE A 931 1.66 -26.86 -24.60
C ILE A 931 0.75 -26.15 -23.60
N LEU A 932 -0.26 -26.83 -23.04
CA LEU A 932 -1.25 -26.21 -22.16
C LEU A 932 -0.69 -25.97 -20.76
N ALA A 933 0.19 -26.84 -20.27
CA ALA A 933 0.95 -26.56 -19.05
C ALA A 933 1.84 -25.33 -19.21
N GLN A 934 2.39 -25.13 -20.43
CA GLN A 934 3.28 -24.01 -20.72
C GLN A 934 2.54 -22.69 -20.95
N THR A 935 1.33 -22.72 -21.51
CA THR A 935 0.59 -21.50 -21.88
C THR A 935 -0.50 -21.11 -20.89
N GLY A 936 -0.90 -22.01 -19.99
CA GLY A 936 -1.99 -21.81 -19.02
C GLY A 936 -3.39 -21.63 -19.63
N ASN A 937 -3.49 -21.51 -20.96
CA ASN A 937 -4.71 -21.21 -21.69
C ASN A 937 -4.74 -21.91 -23.06
N ILE A 938 -5.91 -22.42 -23.42
CA ILE A 938 -6.21 -23.13 -24.67
C ILE A 938 -6.07 -22.28 -25.94
N ASN A 939 -6.01 -20.95 -25.83
CA ASN A 939 -6.01 -20.03 -26.97
C ASN A 939 -4.67 -19.31 -27.19
N THR A 940 -3.68 -19.65 -26.38
CA THR A 940 -2.38 -19.00 -26.42
C THR A 940 -1.39 -19.89 -27.18
N PRO A 941 -0.78 -19.42 -28.27
CA PRO A 941 0.23 -20.18 -28.97
C PRO A 941 1.54 -20.25 -28.17
N TYR A 942 2.26 -21.36 -28.30
CA TYR A 942 3.59 -21.54 -27.75
C TYR A 942 4.65 -21.46 -28.86
N THR A 943 5.76 -20.77 -28.60
CA THR A 943 6.90 -20.67 -29.52
C THR A 943 8.19 -21.04 -28.80
N TYR A 944 9.00 -21.90 -29.42
CA TYR A 944 10.32 -22.29 -28.94
C TYR A 944 11.38 -21.88 -29.97
N VAL A 945 12.54 -21.37 -29.53
CA VAL A 945 13.67 -21.05 -30.41
C VAL A 945 14.91 -21.81 -29.95
N SER A 946 15.55 -22.57 -30.85
CA SER A 946 16.78 -23.28 -30.55
C SER A 946 17.97 -22.33 -30.42
N GLY A 947 19.00 -22.76 -29.68
CA GLY A 947 20.34 -22.20 -29.82
C GLY A 947 20.94 -22.42 -31.22
N PRO A 948 22.12 -21.82 -31.52
CA PRO A 948 22.80 -22.02 -32.79
C PRO A 948 23.12 -23.50 -33.06
N ILE A 949 22.72 -23.99 -34.22
CA ILE A 949 22.94 -25.37 -34.67
C ILE A 949 23.48 -25.39 -36.10
N THR A 950 24.42 -26.29 -36.39
CA THR A 950 24.89 -26.52 -37.77
C THR A 950 24.13 -27.69 -38.39
N ALA A 951 23.78 -27.58 -39.66
CA ALA A 951 23.18 -28.69 -40.39
C ALA A 951 24.11 -29.91 -40.48
N GLY A 952 23.52 -31.09 -40.49
CA GLY A 952 24.23 -32.35 -40.66
C GLY A 952 25.02 -32.42 -41.97
N ALA A 953 25.90 -33.42 -42.09
CA ALA A 953 26.73 -33.61 -43.30
C ALA A 953 25.89 -33.86 -44.58
N ASN A 954 24.60 -34.16 -44.44
CA ASN A 954 23.59 -34.29 -45.50
C ASN A 954 23.07 -32.94 -46.04
N GLY A 955 23.39 -31.81 -45.41
CA GLY A 955 22.98 -30.48 -45.85
C GLY A 955 21.57 -30.06 -45.41
N THR A 956 20.96 -30.77 -44.46
CA THR A 956 19.64 -30.46 -43.90
C THR A 956 19.72 -30.20 -42.40
N LEU A 957 18.76 -29.43 -41.89
CA LEU A 957 18.41 -29.40 -40.47
C LEU A 957 17.30 -30.44 -40.23
N ASP A 958 17.65 -31.49 -39.49
CA ASP A 958 16.82 -32.66 -39.25
C ASP A 958 16.11 -32.55 -37.90
N LEU A 959 14.79 -32.34 -37.95
CA LEU A 959 13.89 -32.31 -36.79
C LEU A 959 13.11 -33.62 -36.70
N GLN A 960 12.94 -34.18 -35.50
CA GLN A 960 12.08 -35.35 -35.26
C GLN A 960 11.15 -35.11 -34.07
N PHE A 961 9.87 -35.44 -34.25
CA PHE A 961 8.81 -35.29 -33.26
C PHE A 961 8.33 -36.68 -32.83
N PHE A 962 8.36 -36.95 -31.52
CA PHE A 962 8.03 -38.24 -30.94
C PHE A 962 6.85 -38.13 -29.99
N ASN A 963 5.83 -38.96 -30.19
CA ASN A 963 4.70 -39.08 -29.27
C ASN A 963 5.15 -39.56 -27.87
N GLY A 964 4.75 -38.84 -26.83
CA GLY A 964 4.75 -39.31 -25.44
C GLY A 964 3.33 -39.71 -25.02
N ILE A 965 2.55 -38.72 -24.55
CA ILE A 965 1.10 -38.80 -24.34
C ILE A 965 0.39 -38.15 -25.53
N ASP A 966 -0.46 -38.91 -26.22
CA ASP A 966 -1.12 -38.54 -27.49
C ASP A 966 -0.12 -38.14 -28.62
N ASN A 967 -0.61 -37.55 -29.71
CA ASN A 967 0.18 -37.16 -30.87
C ASN A 967 1.03 -35.91 -30.61
N ALA A 968 2.31 -35.98 -30.98
CA ALA A 968 3.15 -34.79 -31.16
C ALA A 968 2.57 -33.89 -32.26
N LYS A 969 2.86 -32.59 -32.22
CA LYS A 969 2.32 -31.64 -33.20
C LYS A 969 3.24 -30.48 -33.49
N LEU A 970 3.00 -29.77 -34.59
CA LEU A 970 3.68 -28.52 -34.96
C LEU A 970 2.80 -27.68 -35.89
N SER A 971 2.76 -26.36 -35.67
CA SER A 971 2.01 -25.40 -36.51
C SER A 971 2.91 -24.62 -37.47
N GLY A 972 4.15 -24.27 -37.08
CA GLY A 972 5.05 -23.55 -37.97
C GLY A 972 6.53 -23.71 -37.62
N ILE A 973 7.39 -23.50 -38.62
CA ILE A 973 8.85 -23.51 -38.49
C ILE A 973 9.42 -22.23 -39.09
N VAL A 974 10.39 -21.61 -38.42
CA VAL A 974 11.23 -20.54 -38.98
C VAL A 974 12.70 -20.85 -38.73
N VAL A 975 13.51 -20.94 -39.78
CA VAL A 975 14.97 -21.13 -39.71
C VAL A 975 15.66 -19.82 -40.05
N ARG A 976 16.63 -19.40 -39.23
CA ARG A 976 17.40 -18.17 -39.44
C ARG A 976 18.90 -18.44 -39.45
N GLN A 977 19.69 -17.67 -40.21
CA GLN A 977 21.16 -17.77 -40.16
C GLN A 977 21.70 -17.15 -38.88
N ALA A 978 22.31 -17.90 -37.97
CA ALA A 978 23.00 -17.29 -36.83
C ALA A 978 24.13 -16.36 -37.32
N SER A 979 24.15 -15.09 -36.90
CA SER A 979 25.15 -14.12 -37.35
C SER A 979 26.58 -14.61 -37.09
N GLN A 980 27.39 -14.75 -38.15
CA GLN A 980 28.85 -14.99 -38.10
C GLN A 980 29.62 -13.67 -37.91
N GLY A 981 29.12 -12.77 -37.07
CA GLY A 981 29.50 -11.35 -37.06
C GLY A 981 29.83 -10.81 -35.67
N GLY A 982 30.96 -11.21 -35.13
CA GLY A 982 31.57 -10.66 -33.91
C GLY A 982 32.82 -11.49 -33.62
N GLY A 983 33.88 -10.90 -33.08
CA GLY A 983 35.12 -11.63 -32.77
C GLY A 983 34.83 -12.90 -31.97
N VAL A 984 35.74 -13.89 -32.03
CA VAL A 984 35.71 -15.08 -31.16
C VAL A 984 35.24 -14.63 -29.78
N ASP A 985 34.08 -15.14 -29.34
CA ASP A 985 33.64 -14.85 -27.98
C ASP A 985 34.78 -15.29 -27.05
N THR A 986 35.31 -14.32 -26.31
CA THR A 986 36.35 -14.56 -25.31
C THR A 986 35.84 -14.28 -23.91
N THR A 987 34.58 -13.85 -23.80
CA THR A 987 33.92 -13.67 -22.53
C THR A 987 33.49 -15.03 -22.00
N LYS A 988 33.68 -15.22 -20.71
CA LYS A 988 33.35 -16.47 -20.04
C LYS A 988 31.97 -16.32 -19.40
N PRO A 989 31.21 -17.41 -19.28
CA PRO A 989 30.00 -17.40 -18.49
C PRO A 989 30.25 -16.83 -17.10
N THR A 990 29.42 -15.88 -16.72
CA THR A 990 29.40 -15.31 -15.39
C THR A 990 28.51 -16.15 -14.50
N VAL A 991 28.93 -16.34 -13.25
CA VAL A 991 28.13 -16.99 -12.21
C VAL A 991 27.44 -15.89 -11.42
N GLY A 992 26.12 -15.82 -11.53
CA GLY A 992 25.24 -14.90 -10.81
C GLY A 992 25.09 -15.26 -9.33
N PRO A 993 24.15 -14.62 -8.61
CA PRO A 993 23.95 -14.86 -7.19
C PRO A 993 23.53 -16.30 -6.92
N PHE A 994 23.95 -16.81 -5.76
CA PHE A 994 23.56 -18.12 -5.26
C PHE A 994 22.36 -17.93 -4.34
N THR A 995 21.29 -18.68 -4.58
CA THR A 995 20.20 -18.83 -3.61
C THR A 995 20.44 -20.14 -2.86
N ILE A 996 20.68 -20.07 -1.55
CA ILE A 996 20.99 -21.24 -0.73
C ILE A 996 19.93 -21.40 0.34
N GLN A 997 19.20 -22.50 0.28
CA GLN A 997 18.39 -22.95 1.42
C GLN A 997 19.31 -23.70 2.38
N ALA A 998 19.80 -23.00 3.40
CA ALA A 998 20.69 -23.57 4.39
C ALA A 998 19.96 -24.66 5.22
N PRO A 999 20.59 -25.82 5.44
CA PRO A 999 19.99 -26.92 6.17
C PRO A 999 20.05 -26.69 7.69
N VAL A 1000 19.05 -27.20 8.41
CA VAL A 1000 19.03 -27.27 9.87
C VAL A 1000 19.37 -28.69 10.38
N ALA A 1001 19.51 -28.86 11.69
CA ALA A 1001 19.85 -30.15 12.28
C ALA A 1001 18.78 -31.22 11.96
N GLY A 1002 19.18 -32.28 11.26
CA GLY A 1002 18.29 -33.37 10.85
C GLY A 1002 17.89 -33.36 9.37
N ASP A 1003 18.14 -32.27 8.65
CA ASP A 1003 17.87 -32.21 7.21
C ASP A 1003 18.75 -33.18 6.44
N ALA A 1004 18.13 -33.94 5.54
CA ALA A 1004 18.84 -34.91 4.70
C ALA A 1004 19.69 -34.23 3.61
N SER A 1005 19.45 -32.95 3.29
CA SER A 1005 20.15 -32.21 2.25
C SER A 1005 20.00 -30.69 2.37
N ALA A 1006 20.86 -29.95 1.67
CA ALA A 1006 20.71 -28.52 1.37
C ALA A 1006 20.39 -28.31 -0.12
N SER A 1007 19.74 -27.21 -0.47
CA SER A 1007 19.54 -26.80 -1.87
C SER A 1007 20.38 -25.58 -2.21
N VAL A 1008 21.05 -25.62 -3.36
CA VAL A 1008 21.84 -24.50 -3.92
C VAL A 1008 21.37 -24.23 -5.34
N THR A 1009 20.82 -23.05 -5.58
CA THR A 1009 20.41 -22.59 -6.90
C THR A 1009 21.40 -21.54 -7.42
N VAL A 1010 21.84 -21.70 -8.66
CA VAL A 1010 22.84 -20.85 -9.32
C VAL A 1010 22.31 -20.37 -10.66
N VAL A 1011 22.46 -19.08 -10.92
CA VAL A 1011 22.20 -18.48 -12.24
C VAL A 1011 23.50 -18.32 -12.99
N TYR A 1012 23.54 -18.72 -14.26
CA TYR A 1012 24.65 -18.52 -15.18
C TYR A 1012 24.22 -17.56 -16.27
N ASN A 1013 25.05 -16.55 -16.58
CA ASN A 1013 24.76 -15.57 -17.63
C ASN A 1013 25.93 -15.46 -18.58
N ASP A 1014 25.67 -15.50 -19.88
CA ASP A 1014 26.62 -15.24 -20.94
C ASP A 1014 25.91 -14.64 -22.16
N ALA A 1015 26.53 -13.65 -22.80
CA ALA A 1015 25.94 -12.97 -23.96
C ALA A 1015 25.74 -13.91 -25.16
N SER A 1016 26.48 -15.01 -25.25
CA SER A 1016 26.33 -16.04 -26.28
C SER A 1016 25.39 -17.19 -25.87
N GLY A 1017 24.82 -17.14 -24.66
CA GLY A 1017 23.99 -18.20 -24.08
C GLY A 1017 24.79 -19.22 -23.28
N ILE A 1018 24.09 -20.05 -22.51
CA ILE A 1018 24.70 -21.09 -21.69
C ILE A 1018 24.51 -22.45 -22.35
N ASN A 1019 25.59 -23.22 -22.51
CA ASN A 1019 25.48 -24.60 -22.96
C ASN A 1019 24.92 -25.45 -21.82
N LEU A 1020 23.61 -25.68 -21.83
CA LEU A 1020 22.94 -26.51 -20.83
C LEU A 1020 23.52 -27.93 -20.72
N ALA A 1021 24.14 -28.47 -21.77
CA ALA A 1021 24.77 -29.79 -21.70
C ALA A 1021 26.04 -29.80 -20.83
N SER A 1022 26.70 -28.65 -20.65
CA SER A 1022 27.84 -28.51 -19.74
C SER A 1022 27.44 -28.56 -18.26
N ILE A 1023 26.18 -28.23 -17.94
CA ILE A 1023 25.71 -28.19 -16.55
C ILE A 1023 25.48 -29.59 -15.99
N SER A 1024 26.18 -29.90 -14.89
CA SER A 1024 26.22 -31.20 -14.24
C SER A 1024 26.38 -31.10 -12.72
N ALA A 1025 26.14 -32.21 -12.00
CA ALA A 1025 26.41 -32.24 -10.56
C ALA A 1025 27.89 -32.03 -10.18
N ALA A 1026 28.83 -32.13 -11.13
CA ALA A 1026 30.25 -31.93 -10.88
C ALA A 1026 30.64 -30.45 -10.77
N ASP A 1027 29.76 -29.54 -11.23
CA ASP A 1027 30.06 -28.12 -11.40
C ASP A 1027 30.23 -27.40 -10.07
N ILE A 1028 29.60 -27.92 -9.02
CA ILE A 1028 29.63 -27.35 -7.68
C ILE A 1028 30.41 -28.25 -6.70
N ALA A 1029 31.10 -27.61 -5.76
CA ALA A 1029 31.64 -28.23 -4.56
C ALA A 1029 31.11 -27.48 -3.34
N VAL A 1030 30.74 -28.21 -2.28
CA VAL A 1030 30.40 -27.61 -1.00
C VAL A 1030 31.40 -28.06 0.05
N ASN A 1031 32.09 -27.09 0.66
CA ASN A 1031 33.09 -27.33 1.69
C ASN A 1031 32.63 -26.70 3.01
N GLY A 1032 32.97 -27.31 4.14
CA GLY A 1032 32.64 -26.77 5.46
C GLY A 1032 33.26 -27.59 6.59
N PRO A 1033 32.78 -27.44 7.83
CA PRO A 1033 33.32 -28.11 9.01
C PRO A 1033 33.25 -29.64 8.93
N ALA A 1034 32.31 -30.18 8.16
CA ALA A 1034 32.20 -31.61 7.85
C ALA A 1034 32.07 -31.83 6.33
N ALA A 1035 32.61 -32.95 5.84
CA ALA A 1035 32.52 -33.33 4.44
C ALA A 1035 31.07 -33.67 4.06
N VAL A 1036 30.49 -32.93 3.12
CA VAL A 1036 29.12 -33.16 2.63
C VAL A 1036 28.97 -34.50 1.91
N GLY A 1037 27.72 -34.96 1.80
CA GLY A 1037 27.36 -36.14 1.03
C GLY A 1037 27.34 -35.88 -0.49
N ALA A 1038 26.74 -36.80 -1.24
CA ALA A 1038 26.64 -36.70 -2.70
C ALA A 1038 25.88 -35.43 -3.13
N ILE A 1039 26.37 -34.80 -4.20
CA ILE A 1039 25.69 -33.68 -4.85
C ILE A 1039 24.98 -34.22 -6.09
N THR A 1040 23.72 -33.83 -6.28
CA THR A 1040 22.92 -34.19 -7.46
C THR A 1040 22.33 -32.93 -8.10
N LEU A 1041 22.31 -32.89 -9.43
CA LEU A 1041 21.60 -31.84 -10.17
C LEU A 1041 20.11 -32.18 -10.21
N GLN A 1042 19.27 -31.31 -9.64
CA GLN A 1042 17.81 -31.48 -9.60
C GLN A 1042 17.14 -30.93 -10.84
N SER A 1043 17.56 -29.74 -11.29
CA SER A 1043 17.04 -29.11 -12.50
C SER A 1043 18.09 -28.22 -13.15
N LYS A 1044 17.99 -28.08 -14.47
CA LYS A 1044 18.69 -27.06 -15.27
C LYS A 1044 17.74 -26.54 -16.34
N THR A 1045 17.52 -25.24 -16.37
CA THR A 1045 16.52 -24.62 -17.24
C THR A 1045 17.12 -23.37 -17.88
N SER A 1046 16.92 -23.21 -19.19
CA SER A 1046 17.18 -21.91 -19.85
C SER A 1046 16.18 -20.91 -19.32
N THR A 1047 16.64 -19.82 -18.72
CA THR A 1047 15.77 -18.74 -18.24
C THR A 1047 15.69 -17.59 -19.24
N SER A 1048 16.66 -17.48 -20.14
CA SER A 1048 16.62 -16.61 -21.33
C SER A 1048 17.54 -17.17 -22.43
N ALA A 1049 17.69 -16.44 -23.53
CA ALA A 1049 18.69 -16.76 -24.56
C ALA A 1049 20.15 -16.60 -24.08
N THR A 1050 20.36 -15.86 -22.99
CA THR A 1050 21.68 -15.53 -22.41
C THR A 1050 21.89 -16.14 -21.03
N SER A 1051 20.85 -16.74 -20.43
CA SER A 1051 20.90 -17.16 -19.03
C SER A 1051 20.31 -18.55 -18.79
N ALA A 1052 20.88 -19.27 -17.83
CA ALA A 1052 20.39 -20.56 -17.37
C ALA A 1052 20.44 -20.67 -15.84
N THR A 1053 19.45 -21.32 -15.26
CA THR A 1053 19.40 -21.59 -13.81
C THR A 1053 19.56 -23.08 -13.55
N ALA A 1054 20.41 -23.43 -12.59
CA ALA A 1054 20.63 -24.81 -12.14
C ALA A 1054 20.39 -24.93 -10.63
N THR A 1055 19.65 -25.97 -10.21
CA THR A 1055 19.42 -26.27 -8.80
C THR A 1055 20.11 -27.58 -8.44
N TYR A 1056 20.96 -27.52 -7.40
CA TYR A 1056 21.75 -28.64 -6.88
C TYR A 1056 21.25 -29.03 -5.50
N ILE A 1057 21.12 -30.33 -5.27
CA ILE A 1057 20.84 -30.90 -3.95
C ILE A 1057 22.13 -31.47 -3.38
N VAL A 1058 22.49 -31.04 -2.18
CA VAL A 1058 23.71 -31.42 -1.47
C VAL A 1058 23.32 -32.30 -0.30
N ALA A 1059 23.60 -33.59 -0.36
CA ALA A 1059 23.26 -34.49 0.74
C ALA A 1059 24.05 -34.16 2.02
N ALA A 1060 23.45 -34.42 3.18
CA ALA A 1060 24.07 -34.18 4.47
C ALA A 1060 25.38 -34.97 4.66
N PRO A 1061 26.35 -34.44 5.43
CA PRO A 1061 27.51 -35.20 5.90
C PRO A 1061 27.12 -36.51 6.60
N VAL A 1062 28.03 -37.48 6.62
CA VAL A 1062 27.88 -38.69 7.44
C VAL A 1062 27.81 -38.28 8.92
N GLY A 1063 26.64 -38.42 9.54
CA GLY A 1063 26.36 -37.95 10.91
C GLY A 1063 25.53 -36.66 11.00
N GLY A 1064 25.09 -36.10 9.86
CA GLY A 1064 24.26 -34.90 9.79
C GLY A 1064 25.06 -33.60 9.65
N TRP A 1065 24.36 -32.50 9.41
CA TRP A 1065 24.97 -31.16 9.32
C TRP A 1065 25.56 -30.73 10.68
N THR A 1066 26.66 -29.98 10.66
CA THR A 1066 27.35 -29.50 11.88
C THR A 1066 27.40 -27.98 11.93
N ASN A 1067 27.35 -27.39 13.12
CA ASN A 1067 27.55 -25.96 13.33
C ASN A 1067 28.79 -25.41 12.61
N GLY A 1068 28.59 -24.38 11.82
CA GLY A 1068 29.69 -23.59 11.25
C GLY A 1068 29.38 -23.08 9.85
N GLN A 1069 30.39 -22.45 9.26
CA GLN A 1069 30.28 -21.81 7.97
C GLN A 1069 30.64 -22.79 6.86
N TYR A 1070 29.73 -22.97 5.90
CA TYR A 1070 29.95 -23.73 4.68
C TYR A 1070 30.10 -22.77 3.49
N THR A 1071 30.80 -23.24 2.47
CA THR A 1071 31.05 -22.51 1.22
C THR A 1071 30.57 -23.38 0.07
N ALA A 1072 29.59 -22.89 -0.68
CA ALA A 1072 29.22 -23.43 -1.98
C ALA A 1072 30.09 -22.77 -3.05
N THR A 1073 30.77 -23.56 -3.86
CA THR A 1073 31.70 -23.09 -4.91
C THR A 1073 31.32 -23.70 -6.24
N VAL A 1074 30.94 -22.88 -7.21
CA VAL A 1074 30.98 -23.28 -8.62
C VAL A 1074 32.45 -23.31 -9.03
N LYS A 1075 32.93 -24.44 -9.54
CA LYS A 1075 34.31 -24.62 -9.97
C LYS A 1075 34.55 -23.90 -11.28
N ALA A 1076 35.78 -23.42 -11.49
CA ALA A 1076 36.17 -22.85 -12.76
C ALA A 1076 36.24 -23.95 -13.82
N GLY A 1077 35.73 -23.69 -15.02
CA GLY A 1077 35.90 -24.57 -16.16
C GLY A 1077 34.80 -25.59 -16.40
N GLU A 1078 33.77 -25.65 -15.57
CA GLU A 1078 32.74 -26.71 -15.63
C GLU A 1078 31.54 -26.31 -16.50
N VAL A 1079 31.13 -25.04 -16.46
CA VAL A 1079 30.00 -24.52 -17.24
C VAL A 1079 30.51 -23.72 -18.42
N THR A 1080 30.12 -24.12 -19.62
CA THR A 1080 30.53 -23.46 -20.86
C THR A 1080 29.42 -22.59 -21.44
N ASP A 1081 29.82 -21.55 -22.17
CA ASP A 1081 28.90 -20.81 -23.01
C ASP A 1081 28.41 -21.67 -24.19
N ALA A 1082 27.38 -21.19 -24.89
CA ALA A 1082 26.79 -21.83 -26.06
C ALA A 1082 27.44 -21.37 -27.39
N SER A 1083 28.56 -20.65 -27.33
CA SER A 1083 29.29 -20.20 -28.52
C SER A 1083 29.99 -21.37 -29.23
N PRO A 1084 30.28 -21.26 -30.55
CA PRO A 1084 31.07 -22.25 -31.28
C PRO A 1084 32.51 -22.44 -30.78
N ALA A 1085 33.04 -21.47 -30.02
CA ALA A 1085 34.37 -21.49 -29.42
C ALA A 1085 34.26 -21.44 -27.90
N ALA A 1086 33.51 -22.41 -27.34
CA ALA A 1086 33.02 -22.38 -25.97
C ALA A 1086 34.09 -22.04 -24.92
N ASN A 1087 33.88 -20.94 -24.20
CA ASN A 1087 34.64 -20.58 -23.02
C ASN A 1087 33.94 -21.10 -21.77
N ALA A 1088 34.71 -21.30 -20.71
CA ALA A 1088 34.21 -21.87 -19.48
C ALA A 1088 34.30 -20.87 -18.31
N ASN A 1089 33.30 -20.93 -17.43
CA ASN A 1089 33.11 -20.02 -16.30
C ASN A 1089 34.35 -19.91 -15.40
N LEU A 1090 34.47 -18.78 -14.69
CA LEU A 1090 35.39 -18.66 -13.56
C LEU A 1090 34.77 -19.23 -12.29
N ALA A 1091 35.62 -19.55 -11.30
CA ALA A 1091 35.13 -20.02 -10.01
C ALA A 1091 34.41 -18.90 -9.26
N ALA A 1092 33.28 -19.22 -8.66
CA ALA A 1092 32.51 -18.31 -7.81
C ALA A 1092 32.07 -19.04 -6.55
N SER A 1093 31.95 -18.33 -5.42
CA SER A 1093 31.62 -18.95 -4.14
C SER A 1093 30.67 -18.09 -3.31
N GLN A 1094 29.76 -18.76 -2.62
CA GLN A 1094 28.84 -18.14 -1.66
C GLN A 1094 28.95 -18.86 -0.31
N LEU A 1095 28.99 -18.07 0.77
CA LEU A 1095 28.98 -18.56 2.14
C LEU A 1095 27.54 -18.76 2.62
N PHE A 1096 27.31 -19.82 3.38
CA PHE A 1096 26.10 -20.02 4.18
C PHE A 1096 26.45 -20.61 5.55
N SER A 1097 25.65 -20.31 6.56
CA SER A 1097 25.90 -20.79 7.93
C SER A 1097 24.90 -21.89 8.28
N VAL A 1098 25.40 -23.00 8.81
CA VAL A 1098 24.58 -24.02 9.44
C VAL A 1098 24.62 -23.75 10.95
N GLN A 1099 23.44 -23.69 11.56
CA GLN A 1099 23.27 -23.62 13.01
C GLN A 1099 22.53 -24.86 13.50
N THR A 1100 23.26 -25.90 13.87
CA THR A 1100 22.76 -27.02 14.67
C THR A 1100 22.77 -26.65 16.14
N SER A 1101 21.62 -26.31 16.73
CA SER A 1101 21.54 -26.16 18.18
C SER A 1101 22.03 -27.45 18.85
N SER A 1102 23.12 -27.37 19.63
CA SER A 1102 23.58 -28.51 20.41
C SER A 1102 22.48 -28.85 21.40
N ALA A 1103 21.97 -30.09 21.36
CA ALA A 1103 21.02 -30.57 22.35
C ALA A 1103 21.56 -30.28 23.75
N GLY A 1104 20.88 -29.39 24.48
CA GLY A 1104 21.08 -29.27 25.92
C GLY A 1104 20.81 -30.62 26.58
N ALA A 1105 21.28 -30.81 27.81
CA ALA A 1105 20.97 -32.02 28.57
C ALA A 1105 19.44 -32.23 28.59
N VAL A 1106 18.97 -33.46 28.29
CA VAL A 1106 17.55 -33.78 28.31
C VAL A 1106 17.04 -33.59 29.75
N VAL A 1107 16.24 -32.55 29.96
CA VAL A 1107 15.65 -32.23 31.28
C VAL A 1107 14.32 -32.95 31.51
N ALA A 1108 13.63 -33.35 30.44
CA ALA A 1108 12.41 -34.14 30.47
C ALA A 1108 12.20 -34.89 29.13
N ALA A 1109 11.72 -36.13 29.18
CA ALA A 1109 11.31 -36.91 28.01
C ALA A 1109 10.12 -37.80 28.39
N ILE A 1110 9.03 -37.78 27.62
CA ILE A 1110 7.74 -38.42 27.96
C ILE A 1110 7.27 -39.26 26.78
N ASN A 1111 6.90 -40.52 27.01
CA ASN A 1111 6.30 -41.37 25.99
C ASN A 1111 4.78 -41.14 25.94
N ALA A 1112 4.32 -40.33 24.98
CA ALA A 1112 2.91 -39.98 24.85
C ALA A 1112 2.04 -41.22 24.56
N GLY A 1113 0.99 -41.41 25.34
CA GLY A 1113 0.07 -42.55 25.25
C GLY A 1113 0.60 -43.89 25.77
N GLY A 1114 1.86 -43.96 26.25
CA GLY A 1114 2.52 -45.24 26.55
C GLY A 1114 3.28 -45.31 27.87
N THR A 1115 3.86 -46.48 28.14
CA THR A 1115 4.68 -46.74 29.32
C THR A 1115 6.10 -46.22 29.15
N ALA A 1116 6.85 -46.07 30.25
CA ALA A 1116 8.24 -45.67 30.22
C ALA A 1116 9.09 -46.64 29.37
N LEU A 1117 10.00 -46.08 28.57
CA LEU A 1117 10.99 -46.85 27.82
C LEU A 1117 12.28 -46.07 27.63
N THR A 1118 13.30 -46.74 27.14
CA THR A 1118 14.55 -46.10 26.72
C THR A 1118 14.71 -46.31 25.23
N GLN A 1119 14.90 -45.22 24.49
CA GLN A 1119 15.18 -45.26 23.07
C GLN A 1119 16.26 -44.22 22.76
N ASP A 1120 17.23 -44.60 21.92
CA ASP A 1120 18.33 -43.73 21.48
C ASP A 1120 19.13 -43.09 22.64
N GLY A 1121 19.23 -43.80 23.77
CA GLY A 1121 19.91 -43.30 24.98
C GLY A 1121 19.10 -42.30 25.81
N ILE A 1122 17.88 -41.94 25.39
CA ILE A 1122 16.95 -41.08 26.13
C ILE A 1122 15.99 -41.94 26.93
N SER A 1123 15.89 -41.68 28.24
CA SER A 1123 14.92 -42.35 29.12
C SER A 1123 13.61 -41.58 29.12
N PHE A 1124 12.62 -42.09 28.40
CA PHE A 1124 11.27 -41.55 28.39
C PHE A 1124 10.50 -42.05 29.61
N THR A 1125 9.92 -41.14 30.38
CA THR A 1125 8.95 -41.49 31.42
C THR A 1125 7.64 -41.93 30.79
N ALA A 1126 6.83 -42.69 31.55
CA ALA A 1126 5.46 -43.00 31.13
C ALA A 1126 4.65 -41.71 30.90
N ASP A 1127 3.60 -41.79 30.10
CA ASP A 1127 2.75 -40.65 29.79
C ASP A 1127 2.25 -39.93 31.05
N GLN A 1128 2.69 -38.68 31.24
CA GLN A 1128 2.44 -37.88 32.43
C GLN A 1128 2.42 -36.39 32.09
N TYR A 1129 1.89 -35.58 33.01
CA TYR A 1129 1.67 -34.12 32.85
C TYR A 1129 0.62 -33.70 31.82
N PHE A 1130 -0.17 -34.63 31.27
CA PHE A 1130 -1.20 -34.28 30.31
C PHE A 1130 -2.54 -33.87 30.94
N THR A 1131 -3.34 -33.11 30.19
CA THR A 1131 -4.79 -32.93 30.41
C THR A 1131 -5.52 -33.16 29.10
N GLY A 1132 -6.55 -34.01 29.11
CA GLY A 1132 -7.30 -34.36 27.89
C GLY A 1132 -6.66 -35.43 27.00
N GLY A 1133 -7.27 -35.66 25.83
CA GLY A 1133 -6.85 -36.65 24.82
C GLY A 1133 -7.18 -38.11 25.14
N ALA A 1134 -7.26 -38.92 24.09
CA ALA A 1134 -7.33 -40.38 24.15
C ALA A 1134 -5.97 -40.99 23.78
N THR A 1135 -5.74 -42.25 24.12
CA THR A 1135 -4.49 -42.96 23.80
C THR A 1135 -4.75 -44.07 22.81
N PHE A 1136 -3.86 -44.22 21.84
CA PHE A 1136 -3.84 -45.35 20.93
C PHE A 1136 -2.52 -46.11 21.06
N ALA A 1137 -2.57 -47.44 20.94
CA ALA A 1137 -1.40 -48.30 21.00
C ALA A 1137 -1.44 -49.28 19.83
N ASP A 1138 -0.38 -49.27 19.03
CA ASP A 1138 -0.25 -50.17 17.89
C ASP A 1138 -0.05 -51.62 18.35
N GLY A 1139 -1.02 -52.47 18.04
CA GLY A 1139 -1.03 -53.90 18.37
C GLY A 1139 -0.57 -54.82 17.24
N THR A 1140 -0.64 -54.39 15.96
CA THR A 1140 -0.35 -55.23 14.77
C THR A 1140 0.03 -54.45 13.50
N GLY A 1141 0.49 -53.20 13.61
CA GLY A 1141 0.54 -52.24 12.50
C GLY A 1141 -0.87 -51.76 12.18
N GLY A 1142 -1.16 -50.47 12.38
CA GLY A 1142 -2.41 -49.86 11.89
C GLY A 1142 -2.64 -50.26 10.43
N ASN A 1143 -3.88 -50.69 10.12
CA ASN A 1143 -4.35 -51.31 8.85
C ASN A 1143 -3.66 -52.61 8.36
N GLY A 1144 -2.64 -53.14 9.06
CA GLY A 1144 -1.98 -54.41 8.73
C GLY A 1144 -1.01 -54.37 7.54
N LEU A 1145 -0.73 -53.17 6.99
CA LEU A 1145 0.20 -52.98 5.87
C LEU A 1145 1.61 -52.53 6.31
N GLN A 1146 1.81 -52.20 7.60
CA GLN A 1146 3.09 -51.76 8.15
C GLN A 1146 3.57 -52.69 9.27
N SER A 1147 4.89 -52.81 9.45
CA SER A 1147 5.46 -53.56 10.57
C SER A 1147 5.21 -52.83 11.90
N ALA A 1148 4.69 -53.54 12.92
CA ALA A 1148 4.39 -52.95 14.22
C ALA A 1148 5.61 -52.27 14.87
N PHE A 1149 5.42 -51.08 15.43
CA PHE A 1149 6.45 -50.27 16.10
C PHE A 1149 6.84 -50.79 17.50
N THR A 1150 6.81 -52.11 17.70
CA THR A 1150 6.90 -52.76 19.02
C THR A 1150 8.16 -52.34 19.78
N GLY A 1151 8.00 -51.84 21.00
CA GLY A 1151 9.11 -51.46 21.89
C GLY A 1151 9.75 -50.11 21.57
N THR A 1152 9.10 -49.26 20.77
CA THR A 1152 9.57 -47.91 20.44
C THR A 1152 8.62 -46.82 20.97
N VAL A 1153 9.07 -45.56 21.00
CA VAL A 1153 8.24 -44.40 21.35
C VAL A 1153 7.11 -44.16 20.34
N TYR A 1154 7.18 -44.78 19.16
CA TYR A 1154 6.14 -44.71 18.12
C TYR A 1154 5.11 -45.84 18.25
N GLN A 1155 5.20 -46.70 19.29
CA GLN A 1155 4.19 -47.73 19.53
C GLN A 1155 2.87 -47.15 20.05
N THR A 1156 2.92 -45.96 20.66
CA THR A 1156 1.77 -45.35 21.32
C THR A 1156 1.67 -43.88 20.96
N GLU A 1157 0.46 -43.34 20.93
CA GLU A 1157 0.20 -41.92 20.74
C GLU A 1157 -0.93 -41.42 21.65
N ARG A 1158 -0.98 -40.11 21.85
CA ARG A 1158 -2.12 -39.40 22.43
C ARG A 1158 -2.74 -38.51 21.35
N TYR A 1159 -4.05 -38.62 21.14
CA TYR A 1159 -4.77 -37.94 20.06
C TYR A 1159 -6.05 -37.24 20.56
N GLY A 1160 -6.58 -36.33 19.76
CA GLY A 1160 -7.68 -35.42 20.14
C GLY A 1160 -7.18 -34.16 20.86
N ASN A 1161 -8.05 -33.47 21.60
CA ASN A 1161 -7.68 -32.26 22.33
C ASN A 1161 -6.95 -32.62 23.64
N PHE A 1162 -5.64 -32.39 23.70
CA PHE A 1162 -4.83 -32.56 24.90
C PHE A 1162 -3.78 -31.45 25.05
N SER A 1163 -3.26 -31.28 26.26
CA SER A 1163 -2.12 -30.43 26.57
C SER A 1163 -1.15 -31.15 27.52
N TYR A 1164 0.11 -30.73 27.59
CA TYR A 1164 1.09 -31.18 28.58
C TYR A 1164 1.65 -30.00 29.38
N ALA A 1165 1.72 -30.14 30.71
CA ALA A 1165 2.27 -29.16 31.65
C ALA A 1165 3.56 -29.69 32.29
N ILE A 1166 4.64 -29.77 31.51
CA ILE A 1166 5.90 -30.39 31.90
C ILE A 1166 6.69 -29.45 32.84
N PRO A 1167 7.07 -29.87 34.06
CA PRO A 1167 7.82 -29.04 34.98
C PRO A 1167 9.27 -28.81 34.51
N VAL A 1168 9.73 -27.56 34.54
CA VAL A 1168 11.11 -27.15 34.21
C VAL A 1168 11.81 -26.55 35.42
N ALA A 1169 13.15 -26.63 35.46
CA ALA A 1169 13.96 -26.27 36.64
C ALA A 1169 14.19 -24.76 36.83
N SER A 1170 14.02 -23.94 35.79
CA SER A 1170 14.18 -22.49 35.81
C SER A 1170 13.18 -21.83 34.87
N THR A 1171 12.68 -20.63 35.21
CA THR A 1171 11.84 -19.82 34.29
C THR A 1171 12.65 -18.80 33.50
N THR A 1172 13.94 -18.66 33.80
CA THR A 1172 14.84 -17.67 33.18
C THR A 1172 15.81 -18.27 32.17
N GLN A 1173 15.81 -19.60 32.03
CA GLN A 1173 16.62 -20.32 31.05
C GLN A 1173 15.76 -20.68 29.84
N ALA A 1174 16.33 -20.54 28.64
CA ALA A 1174 15.68 -21.01 27.43
C ALA A 1174 15.77 -22.55 27.33
N TYR A 1175 14.66 -23.18 26.97
CA TYR A 1175 14.57 -24.63 26.71
C TYR A 1175 14.20 -24.89 25.26
N THR A 1176 14.69 -25.99 24.70
CA THR A 1176 14.25 -26.51 23.41
C THR A 1176 13.33 -27.71 23.64
N VAL A 1177 12.21 -27.74 22.93
CA VAL A 1177 11.24 -28.85 22.98
C VAL A 1177 11.32 -29.62 21.67
N GLU A 1178 11.57 -30.93 21.76
CA GLU A 1178 11.51 -31.86 20.63
C GLU A 1178 10.20 -32.64 20.71
N LEU A 1179 9.37 -32.58 19.66
CA LEU A 1179 8.14 -33.36 19.54
C LEU A 1179 8.34 -34.46 18.50
N ARG A 1180 8.00 -35.70 18.85
CA ARG A 1180 8.08 -36.86 17.96
C ARG A 1180 6.68 -37.29 17.57
N PHE A 1181 6.37 -37.24 16.28
CA PHE A 1181 5.08 -37.64 15.72
C PHE A 1181 5.23 -38.93 14.92
N GLY A 1182 4.22 -39.80 15.00
CA GLY A 1182 4.06 -40.97 14.14
C GLY A 1182 2.58 -41.13 13.80
N GLU A 1183 2.27 -41.26 12.52
CA GLU A 1183 0.89 -41.48 12.06
C GLU A 1183 0.54 -42.97 12.23
N LEU A 1184 -0.29 -43.31 13.21
CA LEU A 1184 -0.58 -44.71 13.56
C LEU A 1184 -1.92 -45.23 12.97
N TRP A 1185 -2.77 -44.38 12.37
CA TRP A 1185 -4.15 -44.76 12.01
C TRP A 1185 -4.68 -44.31 10.61
N TRP A 1186 -4.07 -43.37 9.87
CA TRP A 1186 -4.54 -42.97 8.52
C TRP A 1186 -3.46 -43.05 7.42
N SER A 1187 -3.85 -43.47 6.20
CA SER A 1187 -3.05 -43.39 4.96
C SER A 1187 -3.84 -42.72 3.86
#